data_AF-A0A345XW80-F1
#
_entry.id   AF-A0A345XW80-F1
#
_cell.length_a   1.000
_cell.length_b   1.000
_cell.length_c   1.000
_cell.angle_alpha   90.00
_cell.angle_beta   90.00
_cell.angle_gamma   90.00
#
_symmetry.space_group_name_H-M   'P 1'
#
loop_
_entity.id
_entity.type
_entity.pdbx_description
1 polymer ?
#
loop_
_entity_poly.entity_id
_entity_poly.type
_entity_poly.pdbx_seq_one_letter_code
_entity_poly.pdbx_strand_id
1 'polypeptide(L)'
;MLTLGELTAGTQPEYQTAASHAAYVTDAAIEEVVLCDGQWEPAQHGQLRYAILVCQGPAVVKDGEVWTRWAGKLAQRGVVAIVVAGLARGEFPAELVTAASRHRLPLLVPTEYGSAVEVRARLLERQVKALASGAGQSYALLHEFGRLHRQGEGPLPLLRNLGKQVGGRVRLLSGGGDWGDLAQHTAVLDDIAAGQKHSAKVLDANPPLLLHPVGSAPPYEVLAAERPGGWPAHLATLIRESVGLVHPLRQPLALRAREKRLEHSEAMIRVSVLQDLMAGKVTQAARAAAPLLPGFLADEESIADGGVELGVLQVAPGEERIAVAAEVEMALGWTALVVLCPAEYAHVIILLPSAVGTATRLAEFLRPLVERVRGRALGVGQPVAWGSTSRGYTCAIHALAQATAPGGDNVAVHDGSAASLARELPDDAWYWAAALLDRSELNALSDAERRRLYDLTQLALTFGPTQASRLLGSEIDPEAAAEVERATAMPALEEHWSTALTRLLESDVEPTHRNTVSRYRDMLMDLVGLDPERLGDRAVMSLALQRSCLPKPDLEPLATPTLAALFATPEVTEWADHLLVHLTDEQQELLTTWLDCEADTTMTALELGLHRNTVRERLRRCGGAISRPLVPCPDAAKNGRERQDSGSALDDLYFALAISDSRPGRLAPDPVASRITLEQDCPDPEAPLPPGSRVAGVYDASMSTGGKDAHSSDRQLMERIRRIYPTATAAADENRGFVRRSTRWLAQERGIRQFLDIGCGLYCAPNVHEIAEEIHPDARTVYVDNEPEVRNHMQVFAQSPPQGRVVVLDGDLREPNEIRTQLTDTLDLDQPVAVLLNAVLHFVEDRAPLHLVRSLLSGMPTGSALTVTYATTAFDADTPPRVAALYREAGHQCSTVTREEFLELFDDLELVDPGAVAVHRWRPDNSTSTGLDDNQVNIVCGVGLVR
;
A
#
# COMPACT_ATOMS: atom_id res chain seq x y z
N MET A 1 -25.04 34.97 20.72
CA MET A 1 -24.66 36.29 21.24
C MET A 1 -25.39 36.56 22.53
N LEU A 2 -24.69 37.13 23.52
CA LEU A 2 -25.23 37.53 24.82
C LEU A 2 -26.25 38.68 24.63
N THR A 3 -27.37 38.67 25.35
CA THR A 3 -28.37 39.76 25.29
C THR A 3 -28.45 40.54 26.60
N LEU A 4 -28.96 41.78 26.55
CA LEU A 4 -29.22 42.58 27.76
C LEU A 4 -30.23 41.92 28.72
N GLY A 5 -31.17 41.15 28.18
CA GLY A 5 -32.13 40.39 28.98
C GLY A 5 -31.45 39.30 29.81
N GLU A 6 -30.46 38.60 29.26
CA GLU A 6 -29.71 37.56 29.98
C GLU A 6 -28.86 38.11 31.12
N LEU A 7 -28.42 39.36 31.02
CA LEU A 7 -27.64 40.04 32.07
C LEU A 7 -28.51 40.53 33.23
N THR A 8 -29.81 40.75 33.00
CA THR A 8 -30.70 41.48 33.92
C THR A 8 -31.93 40.71 34.37
N ALA A 9 -32.27 39.60 33.72
CA ALA A 9 -33.40 38.73 34.05
C ALA A 9 -32.96 37.50 34.84
N GLY A 10 -33.84 37.00 35.73
CA GLY A 10 -33.61 35.78 36.53
C GLY A 10 -33.85 35.99 38.03
N THR A 11 -33.80 34.90 38.80
CA THR A 11 -33.95 34.93 40.27
C THR A 11 -32.74 35.53 40.99
N GLN A 12 -31.59 35.60 40.32
CA GLN A 12 -30.37 36.28 40.75
C GLN A 12 -29.74 37.02 39.55
N PRO A 13 -30.13 38.28 39.28
CA PRO A 13 -29.62 39.02 38.13
C PRO A 13 -28.16 39.43 38.36
N GLU A 14 -27.29 39.27 37.36
CA GLU A 14 -25.87 39.68 37.43
C GLU A 14 -25.73 41.22 37.41
N TYR A 15 -26.66 41.89 36.73
CA TYR A 15 -26.70 43.34 36.59
C TYR A 15 -28.08 43.88 36.95
N GLN A 16 -28.11 44.97 37.70
CA GLN A 16 -29.34 45.66 38.10
C GLN A 16 -29.53 46.92 37.27
N THR A 17 -30.78 47.19 36.89
CA THR A 17 -31.16 48.37 36.10
C THR A 17 -31.61 49.52 37.00
N ALA A 18 -31.43 50.76 36.53
CA ALA A 18 -32.15 51.89 37.11
C ALA A 18 -33.66 51.71 36.90
N ALA A 19 -34.47 52.00 37.94
CA ALA A 19 -35.90 51.68 37.98
C ALA A 19 -36.71 52.26 36.79
N SER A 20 -36.27 53.39 36.23
CA SER A 20 -36.89 54.04 35.06
C SER A 20 -36.69 53.29 33.74
N HIS A 21 -35.74 52.35 33.65
CA HIS A 21 -35.33 51.71 32.39
C HIS A 21 -35.83 50.27 32.22
N ALA A 22 -36.48 49.69 33.24
CA ALA A 22 -36.89 48.28 33.24
C ALA A 22 -37.79 47.88 32.04
N ALA A 23 -38.53 48.83 31.45
CA ALA A 23 -39.41 48.59 30.30
C ALA A 23 -38.68 48.39 28.95
N TYR A 24 -37.39 48.71 28.85
CA TYR A 24 -36.65 48.72 27.56
C TYR A 24 -35.68 47.54 27.37
N VAL A 25 -35.55 46.63 28.33
CA VAL A 25 -34.38 45.73 28.45
C VAL A 25 -34.49 44.42 27.64
N THR A 26 -35.44 44.28 26.73
CA THR A 26 -35.96 42.94 26.47
C THR A 26 -35.21 42.05 25.47
N ASP A 27 -34.35 42.52 24.54
CA ASP A 27 -33.74 41.60 23.56
C ASP A 27 -32.50 42.12 22.78
N ALA A 28 -31.88 43.26 23.15
CA ALA A 28 -30.75 43.79 22.38
C ALA A 28 -29.51 42.87 22.48
N ALA A 29 -29.02 42.41 21.32
CA ALA A 29 -27.79 41.65 21.22
C ALA A 29 -26.59 42.54 21.53
N ILE A 30 -25.60 41.97 22.21
CA ILE A 30 -24.37 42.69 22.57
C ILE A 30 -23.26 42.13 21.67
N GLU A 31 -22.75 42.97 20.77
CA GLU A 31 -21.64 42.60 19.87
C GLU A 31 -20.29 43.06 20.44
N GLU A 32 -20.25 44.23 21.07
CA GLU A 32 -19.01 44.82 21.58
C GLU A 32 -19.10 45.17 23.07
N VAL A 33 -18.00 45.01 23.82
CA VAL A 33 -17.87 45.48 25.21
C VAL A 33 -16.67 46.43 25.30
N VAL A 34 -16.95 47.72 25.45
CA VAL A 34 -15.99 48.81 25.29
C VAL A 34 -15.73 49.46 26.64
N LEU A 35 -14.45 49.67 26.99
CA LEU A 35 -14.09 50.47 28.16
C LEU A 35 -14.19 51.96 27.86
N CYS A 36 -14.59 52.71 28.87
CA CYS A 36 -14.47 54.16 28.87
C CYS A 36 -13.09 54.59 29.36
N ASP A 37 -12.65 55.76 28.91
CA ASP A 37 -11.59 56.51 29.55
C ASP A 37 -12.08 57.23 30.83
N GLY A 38 -11.20 57.97 31.50
CA GLY A 38 -11.52 58.76 32.68
C GLY A 38 -12.52 59.91 32.46
N GLN A 39 -12.92 60.18 31.23
CA GLN A 39 -13.93 61.19 30.86
C GLN A 39 -15.27 60.57 30.40
N TRP A 40 -15.39 59.25 30.51
CA TRP A 40 -16.52 58.44 30.04
C TRP A 40 -16.72 58.52 28.52
N GLU A 41 -15.64 58.69 27.76
CA GLU A 41 -15.65 58.49 26.30
C GLU A 41 -15.17 57.06 25.97
N PRO A 42 -15.74 56.41 24.95
CA PRO A 42 -15.31 55.07 24.53
C PRO A 42 -13.84 55.10 24.06
N ALA A 43 -13.03 54.15 24.52
CA ALA A 43 -11.62 54.05 24.13
C ALA A 43 -11.41 53.83 22.61
N GLN A 44 -12.40 53.27 21.91
CA GLN A 44 -12.38 53.10 20.45
C GLN A 44 -12.98 54.31 19.73
N HIS A 45 -12.35 54.70 18.63
CA HIS A 45 -12.79 55.79 17.74
C HIS A 45 -13.58 55.22 16.56
N GLY A 46 -14.80 55.71 16.30
CA GLY A 46 -15.67 55.25 15.20
C GLY A 46 -17.10 54.85 15.61
N GLN A 47 -17.87 54.32 14.65
CA GLN A 47 -19.16 53.65 14.92
C GLN A 47 -18.90 52.30 15.60
N LEU A 48 -19.69 52.01 16.63
CA LEU A 48 -19.69 50.77 17.39
C LEU A 48 -20.92 49.94 17.00
N ARG A 49 -20.80 48.62 17.07
CA ARG A 49 -21.92 47.71 16.77
C ARG A 49 -22.51 47.19 18.07
N TYR A 50 -23.75 47.59 18.33
CA TYR A 50 -24.55 47.15 19.48
C TYR A 50 -23.72 46.98 20.78
N ALA A 51 -23.03 48.04 21.18
CA ALA A 51 -21.97 47.98 22.19
C ALA A 51 -22.49 48.22 23.61
N ILE A 52 -21.96 47.47 24.58
CA ILE A 52 -22.02 47.85 26.00
C ILE A 52 -20.80 48.71 26.33
N LEU A 53 -21.07 49.88 26.90
CA LEU A 53 -20.05 50.78 27.39
C LEU A 53 -19.82 50.56 28.90
N VAL A 54 -18.61 50.19 29.30
CA VAL A 54 -18.25 49.90 30.71
C VAL A 54 -17.40 51.05 31.27
N CYS A 55 -17.96 51.81 32.21
CA CYS A 55 -17.30 52.96 32.82
C CYS A 55 -16.97 52.72 34.31
N GLN A 56 -15.91 53.34 34.81
CA GLN A 56 -15.52 53.34 36.22
C GLN A 56 -16.18 54.51 36.96
N GLY A 57 -16.82 54.23 38.09
CA GLY A 57 -17.30 55.25 39.04
C GLY A 57 -16.20 55.71 40.03
N PRO A 58 -16.37 56.86 40.70
CA PRO A 58 -17.53 57.76 40.67
C PRO A 58 -17.62 58.61 39.39
N ALA A 59 -18.84 58.98 39.00
CA ALA A 59 -19.13 59.68 37.74
C ALA A 59 -18.56 61.10 37.71
N VAL A 60 -18.09 61.55 36.54
CA VAL A 60 -17.76 62.96 36.30
C VAL A 60 -19.04 63.79 36.40
N VAL A 61 -19.10 64.77 37.30
CA VAL A 61 -20.24 65.69 37.39
C VAL A 61 -20.22 66.62 36.17
N LYS A 62 -21.23 66.50 35.31
CA LYS A 62 -21.46 67.33 34.13
C LYS A 62 -22.84 67.97 34.24
N ASP A 63 -23.02 69.18 33.71
CA ASP A 63 -24.35 69.83 33.64
C ASP A 63 -25.34 68.98 32.82
N GLY A 64 -26.64 69.05 33.14
CA GLY A 64 -27.68 68.21 32.51
C GLY A 64 -27.77 68.29 30.98
N GLU A 65 -27.45 69.44 30.36
CA GLU A 65 -27.37 69.55 28.89
C GLU A 65 -26.21 68.74 28.30
N VAL A 66 -25.08 68.72 28.98
CA VAL A 66 -23.88 67.98 28.56
C VAL A 66 -24.15 66.48 28.63
N TRP A 67 -24.84 66.01 29.67
CA TRP A 67 -25.28 64.62 29.78
C TRP A 67 -26.21 64.20 28.64
N THR A 68 -27.16 65.07 28.28
CA THR A 68 -28.10 64.79 27.18
C THR A 68 -27.36 64.67 25.85
N ARG A 69 -26.45 65.60 25.55
CA ARG A 69 -25.64 65.57 24.32
C ARG A 69 -24.74 64.33 24.26
N TRP A 70 -24.13 63.97 25.39
CA TRP A 70 -23.28 62.78 25.50
C TRP A 70 -24.06 61.49 25.29
N ALA A 71 -25.21 61.31 25.95
CA ALA A 71 -26.06 60.12 25.77
C ALA A 71 -26.56 59.99 24.33
N GLY A 72 -26.95 61.11 23.69
CA GLY A 72 -27.34 61.13 22.28
C GLY A 72 -26.19 60.70 21.34
N LYS A 73 -24.97 61.20 21.58
CA LYS A 73 -23.77 60.82 20.82
C LYS A 73 -23.47 59.33 20.95
N LEU A 74 -23.59 58.75 22.14
CA LEU A 74 -23.35 57.31 22.36
C LEU A 74 -24.40 56.43 21.67
N ALA A 75 -25.69 56.79 21.76
CA ALA A 75 -26.74 56.09 21.06
C ALA A 75 -26.54 56.12 19.53
N GLN A 76 -26.16 57.27 18.97
CA GLN A 76 -25.84 57.41 17.54
C GLN A 76 -24.60 56.61 17.12
N ARG A 77 -23.66 56.41 18.04
CA ARG A 77 -22.48 55.56 17.83
C ARG A 77 -22.77 54.07 17.99
N GLY A 78 -24.00 53.65 18.31
CA GLY A 78 -24.38 52.24 18.41
C GLY A 78 -24.21 51.60 19.79
N VAL A 79 -24.10 52.40 20.86
CA VAL A 79 -24.14 51.91 22.24
C VAL A 79 -25.56 51.50 22.60
N VAL A 80 -25.74 50.33 23.22
CA VAL A 80 -27.05 49.75 23.60
C VAL A 80 -27.29 49.71 25.10
N ALA A 81 -26.23 49.80 25.92
CA ALA A 81 -26.33 49.94 27.38
C ALA A 81 -25.04 50.52 27.96
N ILE A 82 -25.13 51.09 29.16
CA ILE A 82 -23.99 51.59 29.91
C ILE A 82 -23.92 50.85 31.25
N VAL A 83 -22.78 50.21 31.52
CA VAL A 83 -22.49 49.54 32.78
C VAL A 83 -21.54 50.44 33.58
N VAL A 84 -21.92 50.79 34.82
CA VAL A 84 -21.08 51.60 35.69
C VAL A 84 -20.56 50.75 36.85
N ALA A 85 -19.26 50.51 36.85
CA ALA A 85 -18.56 49.71 37.84
C ALA A 85 -18.21 50.57 39.08
N GLY A 86 -18.31 49.99 40.28
CA GLY A 86 -17.92 50.64 41.53
C GLY A 86 -18.93 51.65 42.11
N LEU A 87 -20.21 51.55 41.76
CA LEU A 87 -21.32 52.29 42.41
C LEU A 87 -22.32 51.30 43.00
N ALA A 88 -22.99 51.70 44.10
CA ALA A 88 -24.12 50.95 44.64
C ALA A 88 -25.45 51.34 43.96
N ARG A 89 -26.47 50.50 44.11
CA ARG A 89 -27.80 50.70 43.53
C ARG A 89 -28.39 52.03 44.01
N GLY A 90 -28.72 52.93 43.07
CA GLY A 90 -29.38 54.21 43.36
C GLY A 90 -28.44 55.41 43.49
N GLU A 91 -27.13 55.23 43.30
CA GLU A 91 -26.13 56.30 43.38
C GLU A 91 -25.93 57.06 42.05
N PHE A 92 -26.82 56.88 41.07
CA PHE A 92 -26.72 57.60 39.80
C PHE A 92 -27.18 59.06 39.95
N PRO A 93 -26.45 60.04 39.40
CA PRO A 93 -26.94 61.41 39.30
C PRO A 93 -28.28 61.47 38.54
N ALA A 94 -29.27 62.19 39.10
CA ALA A 94 -30.63 62.29 38.51
C ALA A 94 -30.61 62.80 37.06
N GLU A 95 -29.66 63.68 36.75
CA GLU A 95 -29.44 64.25 35.41
C GLU A 95 -28.96 63.19 34.40
N LEU A 96 -28.08 62.28 34.82
CA LEU A 96 -27.61 61.15 33.99
C LEU A 96 -28.75 60.17 33.73
N VAL A 97 -29.54 59.82 34.74
CA VAL A 97 -30.70 58.92 34.59
C VAL A 97 -31.70 59.50 33.59
N THR A 98 -31.96 60.81 33.68
CA THR A 98 -32.87 61.53 32.78
C THR A 98 -32.34 61.57 31.35
N ALA A 99 -31.06 61.89 31.17
CA ALA A 99 -30.41 61.94 29.85
C ALA A 99 -30.38 60.57 29.17
N ALA A 100 -30.01 59.52 29.90
CA ALA A 100 -29.98 58.15 29.40
C ALA A 100 -31.39 57.65 29.01
N SER A 101 -32.41 57.99 29.81
CA SER A 101 -33.81 57.65 29.52
C SER A 101 -34.32 58.28 28.22
N ARG A 102 -34.01 59.56 27.96
CA ARG A 102 -34.40 60.25 26.72
C ARG A 102 -33.89 59.56 25.45
N HIS A 103 -32.71 58.94 25.52
CA HIS A 103 -32.07 58.25 24.40
C HIS A 103 -32.22 56.72 24.45
N ARG A 104 -33.07 56.18 25.34
CA ARG A 104 -33.30 54.74 25.52
C ARG A 104 -32.02 53.94 25.81
N LEU A 105 -31.06 54.54 26.53
CA LEU A 105 -29.84 53.87 26.98
C LEU A 105 -30.02 53.39 28.41
N PRO A 106 -30.18 52.08 28.67
CA PRO A 106 -30.27 51.53 30.02
C PRO A 106 -28.95 51.69 30.78
N LEU A 107 -29.05 52.12 32.04
CA LEU A 107 -27.94 52.17 33.00
C LEU A 107 -27.96 50.91 33.87
N LEU A 108 -26.82 50.21 33.90
CA LEU A 108 -26.63 48.94 34.58
C LEU A 108 -25.56 49.04 35.67
N VAL A 109 -25.80 48.40 36.82
CA VAL A 109 -24.82 48.25 37.91
C VAL A 109 -24.54 46.76 38.11
N PRO A 110 -23.28 46.32 38.14
CA PRO A 110 -22.97 44.92 38.48
C PRO A 110 -23.37 44.63 39.94
N THR A 111 -23.93 43.45 40.18
CA THR A 111 -24.29 43.01 41.54
C THR A 111 -23.07 42.66 42.40
N GLU A 112 -21.99 42.21 41.76
CA GLU A 112 -20.69 42.01 42.39
C GLU A 112 -19.79 43.24 42.19
N TYR A 113 -19.17 43.70 43.27
CA TYR A 113 -18.24 44.82 43.22
C TYR A 113 -17.00 44.47 42.38
N GLY A 114 -16.45 45.46 41.66
CA GLY A 114 -15.27 45.30 40.84
C GLY A 114 -14.94 46.56 40.04
N SER A 115 -13.71 46.63 39.54
CA SER A 115 -13.26 47.66 38.61
C SER A 115 -13.91 47.50 37.23
N ALA A 116 -13.94 48.57 36.42
CA ALA A 116 -14.46 48.54 35.06
C ALA A 116 -13.73 47.51 34.18
N VAL A 117 -12.43 47.28 34.43
CA VAL A 117 -11.64 46.26 33.73
C VAL A 117 -12.12 44.85 34.07
N GLU A 118 -12.36 44.56 35.36
CA GLU A 118 -12.87 43.25 35.81
C GLU A 118 -14.30 43.01 35.34
N VAL A 119 -15.14 44.04 35.35
CA VAL A 119 -16.52 43.97 34.83
C VAL A 119 -16.52 43.71 33.33
N ARG A 120 -15.64 44.37 32.56
CA ARG A 120 -15.45 44.07 31.13
C ARG A 120 -14.94 42.64 30.92
N ALA A 121 -13.97 42.18 31.71
CA ALA A 121 -13.44 40.83 31.59
C ALA A 121 -14.54 39.78 31.78
N ARG A 122 -15.40 39.95 32.81
CA ARG A 122 -16.56 39.08 33.05
C ARG A 122 -17.57 39.11 31.91
N LEU A 123 -17.88 40.29 31.36
CA LEU A 123 -18.79 40.43 30.22
C LEU A 123 -18.24 39.78 28.95
N LEU A 124 -16.94 39.93 28.68
CA LEU A 124 -16.26 39.28 27.55
C LEU A 124 -16.21 37.76 27.74
N GLU A 125 -15.92 37.28 28.94
CA GLU A 125 -15.93 35.85 29.26
C GLU A 125 -17.34 35.27 29.07
N ARG A 126 -18.38 35.99 29.48
CA ARG A 126 -19.79 35.64 29.23
C ARG A 126 -20.12 35.62 27.74
N GLN A 127 -19.67 36.62 26.97
CA GLN A 127 -19.84 36.62 25.52
C GLN A 127 -19.15 35.43 24.87
N VAL A 128 -17.90 35.13 25.24
CA VAL A 128 -17.14 33.98 24.72
C VAL A 128 -17.85 32.67 25.09
N LYS A 129 -18.31 32.51 26.33
CA LYS A 129 -19.11 31.35 26.76
C LYS A 129 -20.42 31.22 26.00
N ALA A 130 -21.13 32.32 25.76
CA ALA A 130 -22.38 32.32 24.99
C ALA A 130 -22.15 32.01 23.50
N LEU A 131 -21.05 32.49 22.91
CA LEU A 131 -20.64 32.17 21.55
C LEU A 131 -20.19 30.71 21.42
N ALA A 132 -19.37 30.22 22.37
CA ALA A 132 -18.93 28.83 22.42
C ALA A 132 -20.11 27.86 22.64
N SER A 133 -21.06 28.22 23.52
CA SER A 133 -22.29 27.44 23.71
C SER A 133 -23.17 27.42 22.48
N GLY A 134 -23.33 28.57 21.79
CA GLY A 134 -24.09 28.65 20.53
C GLY A 134 -23.45 27.83 19.41
N ALA A 135 -22.13 27.95 19.24
CA ALA A 135 -21.37 27.14 18.28
C ALA A 135 -21.44 25.64 18.62
N GLY A 136 -21.36 25.28 19.90
CA GLY A 136 -21.51 23.90 20.37
C GLY A 136 -22.91 23.33 20.13
N GLN A 137 -23.96 24.14 20.26
CA GLN A 137 -25.35 23.75 19.96
C GLN A 137 -25.56 23.53 18.45
N SER A 138 -25.11 24.46 17.60
CA SER A 138 -25.18 24.29 16.14
C SER A 138 -24.36 23.08 15.67
N TYR A 139 -23.17 22.86 16.25
CA TYR A 139 -22.36 21.67 15.97
C TYR A 139 -23.05 20.36 16.40
N ALA A 140 -23.66 20.32 17.58
CA ALA A 140 -24.41 19.16 18.05
C ALA A 140 -25.62 18.84 17.16
N LEU A 141 -26.32 19.86 16.65
CA LEU A 141 -27.42 19.70 15.69
C LEU A 141 -26.93 19.16 14.34
N LEU A 142 -25.82 19.68 13.81
CA LEU A 142 -25.22 19.17 12.57
C LEU A 142 -24.73 17.73 12.72
N HIS A 143 -24.13 17.40 13.86
CA HIS A 143 -23.69 16.05 14.17
C HIS A 143 -24.88 15.07 14.30
N GLU A 144 -25.96 15.47 14.99
CA GLU A 144 -27.17 14.64 15.07
C GLU A 144 -27.89 14.52 13.73
N PHE A 145 -27.99 15.61 12.95
CA PHE A 145 -28.48 15.57 11.59
C PHE A 145 -27.67 14.57 10.75
N GLY A 146 -26.34 14.64 10.78
CA GLY A 146 -25.46 13.69 10.09
C GLY A 146 -25.71 12.24 10.49
N ARG A 147 -25.84 11.97 11.80
CA ARG A 147 -26.20 10.64 12.32
C ARG A 147 -27.55 10.15 11.76
N LEU A 148 -28.59 10.96 11.89
CA LEU A 148 -29.96 10.61 11.46
C LEU A 148 -30.03 10.43 9.94
N HIS A 149 -29.35 11.28 9.20
CA HIS A 149 -29.24 11.20 7.75
C HIS A 149 -28.54 9.90 7.32
N ARG A 150 -27.42 9.53 7.98
CA ARG A 150 -26.73 8.26 7.74
C ARG A 150 -27.59 7.02 8.07
N GLN A 151 -28.35 7.06 9.17
CA GLN A 151 -29.19 5.94 9.63
C GLN A 151 -30.55 5.85 8.92
N GLY A 152 -30.89 6.79 8.04
CA GLY A 152 -32.17 6.82 7.34
C GLY A 152 -33.36 7.13 8.25
N GLU A 153 -33.11 7.73 9.42
CA GLU A 153 -34.14 8.11 10.37
C GLU A 153 -34.83 9.42 9.93
N GLY A 154 -36.09 9.60 10.34
CA GLY A 154 -36.86 10.82 10.09
C GLY A 154 -36.44 11.99 11.00
N PRO A 155 -37.04 13.19 10.84
CA PRO A 155 -36.62 14.38 11.59
C PRO A 155 -37.03 14.37 13.07
N LEU A 156 -37.85 13.42 13.53
CA LEU A 156 -38.40 13.41 14.88
C LEU A 156 -37.36 13.45 16.02
N PRO A 157 -36.24 12.70 15.97
CA PRO A 157 -35.22 12.78 17.01
C PRO A 157 -34.53 14.17 17.04
N LEU A 158 -34.24 14.74 15.86
CA LEU A 158 -33.67 16.09 15.73
C LEU A 158 -34.60 17.15 16.34
N LEU A 159 -35.90 17.10 16.03
CA LEU A 159 -36.90 18.02 16.58
C LEU A 159 -37.01 17.92 18.10
N ARG A 160 -36.91 16.71 18.65
CA ARG A 160 -36.91 16.49 20.12
C ARG A 160 -35.66 17.07 20.77
N ASN A 161 -34.48 16.89 20.19
CA ASN A 161 -33.25 17.47 20.74
C ASN A 161 -33.28 19.00 20.64
N LEU A 162 -33.70 19.54 19.50
CA LEU A 162 -33.87 20.97 19.30
C LEU A 162 -34.82 21.58 20.34
N GLY A 163 -35.93 20.91 20.65
CA GLY A 163 -36.82 21.28 21.76
C GLY A 163 -36.11 21.35 23.12
N LYS A 164 -35.28 20.36 23.44
CA LYS A 164 -34.47 20.38 24.67
C LYS A 164 -33.48 21.55 24.70
N GLN A 165 -32.81 21.82 23.58
CA GLN A 165 -31.80 22.89 23.47
C GLN A 165 -32.40 24.28 23.62
N VAL A 166 -33.58 24.53 23.05
CA VAL A 166 -34.26 25.84 23.18
C VAL A 166 -35.06 25.98 24.47
N GLY A 167 -35.20 24.91 25.27
CA GLY A 167 -36.02 24.90 26.48
C GLY A 167 -37.52 25.02 26.18
N GLY A 168 -37.96 24.37 25.09
CA GLY A 168 -39.31 24.50 24.56
C GLY A 168 -39.79 23.26 23.80
N ARG A 169 -40.88 23.38 23.04
CA ARG A 169 -41.36 22.33 22.13
C ARG A 169 -41.15 22.77 20.70
N VAL A 170 -40.58 21.89 19.87
CA VAL A 170 -40.43 22.12 18.43
C VAL A 170 -41.10 20.97 17.70
N ARG A 171 -41.98 21.31 16.74
CA ARG A 171 -42.77 20.36 15.97
C ARG A 171 -42.88 20.80 14.52
N LEU A 172 -43.02 19.82 13.62
CA LEU A 172 -43.27 20.05 12.21
C LEU A 172 -44.75 19.81 11.94
N LEU A 173 -45.41 20.77 11.30
CA LEU A 173 -46.84 20.73 10.95
C LEU A 173 -46.97 20.56 9.44
N SER A 174 -47.75 19.58 9.00
CA SER A 174 -47.96 19.35 7.57
C SER A 174 -48.98 20.34 7.00
N GLY A 175 -48.68 20.91 5.83
CA GLY A 175 -49.56 21.86 5.15
C GLY A 175 -50.81 21.16 4.61
N GLY A 176 -51.97 21.45 5.20
CA GLY A 176 -53.25 20.83 4.79
C GLY A 176 -54.51 21.32 5.52
N GLY A 177 -54.44 22.38 6.33
CA GLY A 177 -55.58 22.95 7.03
C GLY A 177 -55.94 22.33 8.40
N ASP A 178 -55.29 21.22 8.79
CA ASP A 178 -55.36 20.69 10.15
C ASP A 178 -54.10 21.04 10.94
N TRP A 179 -54.18 22.16 11.67
CA TRP A 179 -53.08 22.70 12.48
C TRP A 179 -53.08 22.18 13.93
N GLY A 180 -53.96 21.24 14.26
CA GLY A 180 -54.12 20.69 15.61
C GLY A 180 -54.33 21.76 16.69
N ASP A 181 -53.58 21.67 17.79
CA ASP A 181 -53.68 22.60 18.94
C ASP A 181 -53.32 24.06 18.61
N LEU A 182 -52.80 24.34 17.40
CA LEU A 182 -52.47 25.68 16.92
C LEU A 182 -53.52 26.24 15.95
N ALA A 183 -54.70 25.63 15.86
CA ALA A 183 -55.81 26.10 15.02
C ALA A 183 -56.20 27.57 15.29
N GLN A 184 -55.99 28.07 16.49
CA GLN A 184 -56.21 29.49 16.82
C GLN A 184 -55.30 30.48 16.06
N HIS A 185 -54.23 29.98 15.42
CA HIS A 185 -53.27 30.76 14.62
C HIS A 185 -53.32 30.40 13.11
N THR A 186 -54.40 29.76 12.65
CA THR A 186 -54.58 29.25 11.28
C THR A 186 -54.21 30.26 10.20
N ALA A 187 -54.67 31.51 10.30
CA ALA A 187 -54.38 32.53 9.29
C ALA A 187 -52.88 32.77 9.06
N VAL A 188 -52.06 32.75 10.13
CA VAL A 188 -50.61 32.94 10.00
C VAL A 188 -49.91 31.67 9.50
N LEU A 189 -50.41 30.50 9.89
CA LEU A 189 -49.89 29.21 9.42
C LEU A 189 -50.17 28.98 7.93
N ASP A 190 -51.38 29.31 7.48
CA ASP A 190 -51.77 29.24 6.06
C ASP A 190 -50.93 30.20 5.20
N ASP A 191 -50.69 31.43 5.67
CA ASP A 191 -49.82 32.38 4.97
C ASP A 191 -48.38 31.86 4.82
N ILE A 192 -47.85 31.16 5.82
CA ILE A 192 -46.50 30.57 5.77
C ILE A 192 -46.48 29.34 4.86
N ALA A 193 -47.46 28.45 4.98
CA ALA A 193 -47.58 27.26 4.14
C ALA A 193 -47.77 27.62 2.65
N ALA A 194 -48.52 28.67 2.35
CA ALA A 194 -48.70 29.19 1.00
C ALA A 194 -47.47 29.97 0.46
N GLY A 195 -46.45 30.21 1.29
CA GLY A 195 -45.26 30.98 0.92
C GLY A 195 -45.45 32.51 0.89
N GLN A 196 -46.57 33.02 1.41
CA GLN A 196 -46.83 34.45 1.52
C GLN A 196 -46.02 35.09 2.66
N LYS A 197 -45.64 34.32 3.67
CA LYS A 197 -44.73 34.72 4.76
C LYS A 197 -43.56 33.75 4.91
N HIS A 198 -42.35 34.28 5.02
CA HIS A 198 -41.11 33.50 5.14
C HIS A 198 -40.75 33.13 6.58
N SER A 199 -41.40 33.76 7.56
CA SER A 199 -41.39 33.40 8.99
C SER A 199 -42.43 34.24 9.73
N ALA A 200 -42.79 33.84 10.95
CA ALA A 200 -43.56 34.68 11.86
C ALA A 200 -43.18 34.44 13.33
N LYS A 201 -43.17 35.52 14.13
CA LYS A 201 -43.05 35.47 15.59
C LYS A 201 -44.38 35.93 16.19
N VAL A 202 -45.09 35.03 16.85
CA VAL A 202 -46.42 35.27 17.45
C VAL A 202 -46.22 35.46 18.94
N LEU A 203 -46.07 36.71 19.37
CA LEU A 203 -45.69 37.09 20.73
C LEU A 203 -46.84 37.00 21.74
N ASP A 204 -48.06 37.10 21.25
CA ASP A 204 -49.33 37.00 21.98
C ASP A 204 -49.78 35.55 22.23
N ALA A 205 -49.12 34.58 21.59
CA ALA A 205 -49.31 33.17 21.90
C ALA A 205 -48.77 32.83 23.31
N ASN A 206 -49.41 31.88 23.99
CA ASN A 206 -48.98 31.41 25.31
C ASN A 206 -48.71 29.89 25.28
N PRO A 207 -47.44 29.45 25.22
CA PRO A 207 -46.20 30.26 25.16
C PRO A 207 -45.96 30.91 23.78
N PRO A 208 -45.09 31.94 23.68
CA PRO A 208 -44.77 32.61 22.42
C PRO A 208 -44.28 31.67 21.32
N LEU A 209 -44.74 31.91 20.09
CA LEU A 209 -44.52 31.03 18.94
C LEU A 209 -43.49 31.62 17.96
N LEU A 210 -42.69 30.74 17.37
CA LEU A 210 -41.84 31.04 16.21
C LEU A 210 -42.14 30.02 15.10
N LEU A 211 -42.41 30.53 13.90
CA LEU A 211 -42.88 29.76 12.75
C LEU A 211 -41.95 29.97 11.54
N HIS A 212 -41.54 28.87 10.91
CA HIS A 212 -40.73 28.89 9.68
C HIS A 212 -41.21 27.85 8.66
N PRO A 213 -41.22 28.17 7.35
CA PRO A 213 -41.53 27.21 6.31
C PRO A 213 -40.37 26.20 6.14
N VAL A 214 -40.71 24.94 5.90
CA VAL A 214 -39.78 23.84 5.62
C VAL A 214 -40.17 23.23 4.28
N GLY A 215 -39.24 23.27 3.32
CA GLY A 215 -39.45 22.72 1.97
C GLY A 215 -38.86 23.61 0.88
N SER A 216 -38.82 23.08 -0.34
CA SER A 216 -38.33 23.77 -1.53
C SER A 216 -39.44 24.37 -2.40
N ALA A 217 -40.71 23.97 -2.20
CA ALA A 217 -41.87 24.50 -2.91
C ALA A 217 -43.15 24.43 -2.05
N PRO A 218 -44.12 25.36 -2.23
CA PRO A 218 -45.39 25.33 -1.52
C PRO A 218 -46.32 24.19 -2.01
N PRO A 219 -47.23 23.68 -1.16
CA PRO A 219 -47.45 24.10 0.23
C PRO A 219 -46.32 23.63 1.15
N TYR A 220 -45.71 24.58 1.87
CA TYR A 220 -44.62 24.29 2.80
C TYR A 220 -45.18 23.62 4.06
N GLU A 221 -44.39 22.71 4.64
CA GLU A 221 -44.61 22.33 6.04
C GLU A 221 -44.17 23.49 6.94
N VAL A 222 -44.72 23.59 8.14
CA VAL A 222 -44.39 24.69 9.07
C VAL A 222 -43.69 24.12 10.30
N LEU A 223 -42.43 24.50 10.49
CA LEU A 223 -41.71 24.27 11.74
C LEU A 223 -42.23 25.26 12.78
N ALA A 224 -42.93 24.75 13.79
CA ALA A 224 -43.48 25.53 14.89
C ALA A 224 -42.69 25.26 16.17
N ALA A 225 -42.12 26.34 16.74
CA ALA A 225 -41.38 26.32 17.98
C ALA A 225 -42.12 27.14 19.05
N GLU A 226 -42.28 26.55 20.24
CA GLU A 226 -42.96 27.09 21.41
C GLU A 226 -41.96 27.20 22.57
N ARG A 227 -41.78 28.39 23.14
CA ARG A 227 -40.83 28.59 24.26
C ARG A 227 -41.36 29.52 25.35
N PRO A 228 -41.46 29.07 26.61
CA PRO A 228 -41.70 29.94 27.76
C PRO A 228 -40.59 30.99 27.89
N GLY A 229 -40.94 32.28 28.03
CA GLY A 229 -39.96 33.37 28.14
C GLY A 229 -39.45 33.93 26.80
N GLY A 230 -40.18 33.71 25.69
CA GLY A 230 -39.94 34.40 24.42
C GLY A 230 -38.85 33.79 23.54
N TRP A 231 -38.35 34.56 22.57
CA TRP A 231 -37.34 34.11 21.59
C TRP A 231 -36.15 35.05 21.54
N PRO A 232 -35.09 34.79 22.34
CA PRO A 232 -33.80 35.46 22.23
C PRO A 232 -33.19 35.26 20.84
N ALA A 233 -32.41 36.23 20.37
CA ALA A 233 -31.86 36.24 19.02
C ALA A 233 -31.04 34.98 18.66
N HIS A 234 -30.30 34.42 19.63
CA HIS A 234 -29.48 33.22 19.40
C HIS A 234 -30.32 31.95 19.25
N LEU A 235 -31.38 31.75 20.06
CA LEU A 235 -32.29 30.61 19.92
C LEU A 235 -33.19 30.72 18.69
N ALA A 236 -33.64 31.93 18.34
CA ALA A 236 -34.36 32.17 17.09
C ALA A 236 -33.49 31.86 15.86
N THR A 237 -32.20 32.18 15.93
CA THR A 237 -31.22 31.83 14.89
C THR A 237 -31.01 30.32 14.82
N LEU A 238 -30.89 29.64 15.96
CA LEU A 238 -30.78 28.17 16.01
C LEU A 238 -31.98 27.47 15.35
N ILE A 239 -33.21 27.92 15.64
CA ILE A 239 -34.43 27.40 14.99
C ILE A 239 -34.37 27.65 13.48
N ARG A 240 -34.00 28.87 13.05
CA ARG A 240 -33.89 29.23 11.62
C ARG A 240 -32.86 28.38 10.90
N GLU A 241 -31.68 28.14 11.48
CA GLU A 241 -30.64 27.29 10.91
C GLU A 241 -31.10 25.82 10.79
N SER A 242 -31.88 25.36 11.76
CA SER A 242 -32.41 23.99 11.78
C SER A 242 -33.40 23.69 10.65
N VAL A 243 -34.08 24.72 10.11
CA VAL A 243 -35.04 24.57 8.99
C VAL A 243 -34.41 23.87 7.80
N GLY A 244 -33.18 24.24 7.44
CA GLY A 244 -32.44 23.64 6.32
C GLY A 244 -32.05 22.18 6.54
N LEU A 245 -32.02 21.73 7.80
CA LEU A 245 -31.66 20.36 8.18
C LEU A 245 -32.88 19.42 8.24
N VAL A 246 -34.08 19.97 8.48
CA VAL A 246 -35.31 19.17 8.59
C VAL A 246 -35.77 18.65 7.22
N HIS A 247 -35.62 19.45 6.15
CA HIS A 247 -36.09 19.08 4.82
C HIS A 247 -35.38 17.85 4.20
N PRO A 248 -34.03 17.72 4.23
CA PRO A 248 -33.34 16.52 3.75
C PRO A 248 -33.73 15.24 4.50
N LEU A 249 -34.02 15.35 5.82
CA LEU A 249 -34.50 14.24 6.66
C LEU A 249 -35.94 13.80 6.35
N ARG A 250 -36.61 14.42 5.38
CA ARG A 250 -37.94 14.03 4.90
C ARG A 250 -37.97 13.38 3.51
N GLN A 251 -36.90 13.45 2.74
CA GLN A 251 -36.87 12.80 1.43
C GLN A 251 -37.08 11.27 1.56
N PRO A 252 -37.87 10.62 0.68
CA PRO A 252 -38.10 9.17 0.69
C PRO A 252 -36.79 8.40 0.74
N LEU A 253 -36.73 7.30 1.51
CA LEU A 253 -35.56 6.41 1.61
C LEU A 253 -34.99 6.00 0.24
N ALA A 254 -35.84 5.92 -0.79
CA ALA A 254 -35.44 5.62 -2.18
C ALA A 254 -34.58 6.71 -2.83
N LEU A 255 -34.83 8.00 -2.54
CA LEU A 255 -34.00 9.11 -3.03
C LEU A 255 -32.69 9.20 -2.24
N ARG A 256 -32.68 8.97 -0.92
CA ARG A 256 -31.44 8.90 -0.14
C ARG A 256 -30.59 7.68 -0.48
N ALA A 257 -31.22 6.54 -0.79
CA ALA A 257 -30.53 5.38 -1.33
C ALA A 257 -29.99 5.66 -2.74
N ARG A 258 -30.66 6.50 -3.53
CA ARG A 258 -30.16 6.96 -4.83
C ARG A 258 -28.99 7.94 -4.67
N GLU A 259 -29.05 8.89 -3.75
CA GLU A 259 -27.94 9.80 -3.42
C GLU A 259 -26.75 9.01 -2.88
N LYS A 260 -26.94 8.10 -1.92
CA LYS A 260 -25.87 7.21 -1.46
C LYS A 260 -25.32 6.30 -2.56
N ARG A 261 -26.16 5.83 -3.50
CA ARG A 261 -25.69 5.09 -4.68
C ARG A 261 -24.87 5.99 -5.60
N LEU A 262 -25.27 7.25 -5.80
CA LEU A 262 -24.54 8.22 -6.61
C LEU A 262 -23.21 8.62 -5.94
N GLU A 263 -23.19 8.87 -4.63
CA GLU A 263 -21.96 9.12 -3.85
C GLU A 263 -21.03 7.91 -3.89
N HIS A 264 -21.59 6.69 -3.81
CA HIS A 264 -20.82 5.46 -3.94
C HIS A 264 -20.28 5.29 -5.36
N SER A 265 -21.09 5.53 -6.39
CA SER A 265 -20.66 5.51 -7.80
C SER A 265 -19.60 6.55 -8.08
N GLU A 266 -19.73 7.77 -7.56
CA GLU A 266 -18.74 8.83 -7.68
C GLU A 266 -17.42 8.45 -6.99
N ALA A 267 -17.48 7.91 -5.77
CA ALA A 267 -16.30 7.41 -5.07
C ALA A 267 -15.60 6.30 -5.85
N MET A 268 -16.36 5.40 -6.48
CA MET A 268 -15.82 4.34 -7.35
C MET A 268 -15.16 4.91 -8.61
N ILE A 269 -15.76 5.93 -9.24
CA ILE A 269 -15.15 6.61 -10.40
C ILE A 269 -13.86 7.32 -9.99
N ARG A 270 -13.81 7.99 -8.83
CA ARG A 270 -12.59 8.64 -8.32
C ARG A 270 -11.46 7.64 -8.06
N VAL A 271 -11.81 6.46 -7.52
CA VAL A 271 -10.87 5.35 -7.34
C VAL A 271 -10.39 4.81 -8.69
N SER A 272 -11.28 4.67 -9.68
CA SER A 272 -10.92 4.24 -11.04
C SER A 272 -9.99 5.25 -11.75
N VAL A 273 -10.25 6.55 -11.63
CA VAL A 273 -9.36 7.61 -12.16
C VAL A 273 -7.98 7.53 -11.51
N LEU A 274 -7.91 7.35 -10.19
CA LEU A 274 -6.63 7.14 -9.49
C LEU A 274 -5.90 5.92 -10.05
N GLN A 275 -6.60 4.79 -10.22
CA GLN A 275 -6.03 3.54 -10.70
C GLN A 275 -5.49 3.68 -12.13
N ASP A 276 -6.21 4.35 -13.01
CA ASP A 276 -5.75 4.65 -14.37
C ASP A 276 -4.49 5.53 -14.35
N LEU A 277 -4.44 6.55 -13.50
CA LEU A 277 -3.25 7.40 -13.33
C LEU A 277 -2.05 6.61 -12.76
N MET A 278 -2.28 5.75 -11.76
CA MET A 278 -1.27 4.88 -11.18
C MET A 278 -0.71 3.88 -12.21
N ALA A 279 -1.53 3.44 -13.16
CA ALA A 279 -1.15 2.56 -14.26
C ALA A 279 -0.57 3.31 -15.48
N GLY A 280 -0.41 4.64 -15.40
CA GLY A 280 0.11 5.48 -16.49
C GLY A 280 -0.89 5.75 -17.62
N LYS A 281 -2.16 5.35 -17.49
CA LYS A 281 -3.22 5.50 -18.50
C LYS A 281 -3.87 6.89 -18.45
N VAL A 282 -3.08 7.94 -18.64
CA VAL A 282 -3.52 9.33 -18.41
C VAL A 282 -4.73 9.73 -19.27
N THR A 283 -4.80 9.30 -20.54
CA THR A 283 -5.93 9.61 -21.42
C THR A 283 -7.24 8.93 -20.98
N GLN A 284 -7.16 7.71 -20.43
CA GLN A 284 -8.32 7.00 -19.88
C GLN A 284 -8.81 7.71 -18.61
N ALA A 285 -7.87 8.03 -17.71
CA ALA A 285 -8.15 8.79 -16.50
C ALA A 285 -8.82 10.15 -16.79
N ALA A 286 -8.32 10.89 -17.79
CA ALA A 286 -8.89 12.17 -18.19
C ALA A 286 -10.35 12.05 -18.63
N ARG A 287 -10.68 11.02 -19.43
CA ARG A 287 -12.06 10.74 -19.86
C ARG A 287 -12.97 10.39 -18.70
N ALA A 288 -12.50 9.57 -17.77
CA ALA A 288 -13.25 9.16 -16.59
C ALA A 288 -13.44 10.31 -15.57
N ALA A 289 -12.46 11.21 -15.47
CA ALA A 289 -12.49 12.36 -14.56
C ALA A 289 -13.35 13.53 -15.06
N ALA A 290 -13.50 13.69 -16.39
CA ALA A 290 -14.19 14.83 -17.00
C ALA A 290 -15.60 15.13 -16.44
N PRO A 291 -16.46 14.14 -16.13
CA PRO A 291 -17.77 14.40 -15.53
C PRO A 291 -17.72 14.85 -14.07
N LEU A 292 -16.67 14.50 -13.34
CA LEU A 292 -16.51 14.75 -11.91
C LEU A 292 -15.82 16.08 -11.62
N LEU A 293 -14.77 16.38 -12.38
CA LEU A 293 -13.90 17.54 -12.17
C LEU A 293 -13.65 18.24 -13.51
N PRO A 294 -14.59 19.08 -13.98
CA PRO A 294 -14.42 19.83 -15.22
C PRO A 294 -13.16 20.70 -15.16
N GLY A 295 -12.21 20.47 -16.06
CA GLY A 295 -10.92 21.18 -16.07
C GLY A 295 -9.75 20.36 -15.50
N PHE A 296 -10.01 19.24 -14.82
CA PHE A 296 -8.97 18.28 -14.43
C PHE A 296 -8.55 17.46 -15.66
N LEU A 297 -7.27 17.54 -16.05
CA LEU A 297 -6.74 16.92 -17.27
C LEU A 297 -7.48 17.39 -18.56
N ALA A 298 -7.70 18.70 -18.69
CA ALA A 298 -8.62 19.27 -19.68
C ALA A 298 -8.13 19.20 -21.14
N ASP A 299 -6.83 19.29 -21.39
CA ASP A 299 -6.25 19.37 -22.73
C ASP A 299 -4.91 18.60 -22.83
N GLU A 300 -4.54 18.22 -24.05
CA GLU A 300 -3.32 17.45 -24.32
C GLU A 300 -2.04 18.19 -23.91
N GLU A 301 -2.05 19.52 -23.94
CA GLU A 301 -0.92 20.36 -23.54
C GLU A 301 -0.70 20.32 -22.02
N SER A 302 -1.78 20.39 -21.23
CA SER A 302 -1.79 20.22 -19.77
C SER A 302 -1.43 18.81 -19.32
N ILE A 303 -1.62 17.80 -20.19
CA ILE A 303 -1.22 16.42 -19.94
C ILE A 303 0.27 16.23 -20.26
N ALA A 304 0.75 16.82 -21.35
CA ALA A 304 2.13 16.68 -21.82
C ALA A 304 3.13 17.49 -20.97
N ASP A 305 2.79 18.74 -20.63
CA ASP A 305 3.68 19.67 -19.91
C ASP A 305 3.29 19.84 -18.42
N GLY A 306 2.14 19.30 -18.02
CA GLY A 306 1.67 19.33 -16.64
C GLY A 306 2.09 18.11 -15.82
N GLY A 307 1.79 18.19 -14.52
CA GLY A 307 2.06 17.12 -13.58
C GLY A 307 1.06 17.14 -12.42
N VAL A 308 1.38 16.35 -11.40
CA VAL A 308 0.55 16.15 -10.23
C VAL A 308 1.40 16.15 -8.98
N GLU A 309 0.95 16.91 -7.99
CA GLU A 309 1.45 16.90 -6.62
C GLU A 309 0.55 15.96 -5.80
N LEU A 310 1.12 14.88 -5.27
CA LEU A 310 0.39 13.89 -4.47
C LEU A 310 0.55 14.14 -2.98
N GLY A 311 -0.55 14.01 -2.24
CA GLY A 311 -0.54 13.97 -0.79
C GLY A 311 -1.35 12.81 -0.23
N VAL A 312 -0.95 12.33 0.94
CA VAL A 312 -1.70 11.34 1.71
C VAL A 312 -1.95 11.90 3.10
N LEU A 313 -3.22 12.07 3.44
CA LEU A 313 -3.67 12.52 4.74
C LEU A 313 -4.13 11.32 5.58
N GLN A 314 -3.52 11.15 6.75
CA GLN A 314 -3.98 10.22 7.77
C GLN A 314 -5.10 10.88 8.60
N VAL A 315 -6.22 10.18 8.68
CA VAL A 315 -7.41 10.57 9.44
C VAL A 315 -7.21 10.23 10.92
N ALA A 316 -7.64 11.11 11.83
CA ALA A 316 -7.48 10.85 13.25
C ALA A 316 -8.43 9.72 13.73
N PRO A 317 -8.04 8.93 14.75
CA PRO A 317 -8.91 7.89 15.29
C PRO A 317 -10.28 8.43 15.72
N GLY A 318 -11.36 7.83 15.20
CA GLY A 318 -12.74 8.22 15.51
C GLY A 318 -13.35 9.25 14.55
N GLU A 319 -12.59 9.80 13.60
CA GLU A 319 -13.14 10.62 12.52
C GLU A 319 -13.70 9.78 11.37
N GLU A 320 -14.71 10.30 10.68
CA GLU A 320 -15.23 9.68 9.45
C GLU A 320 -14.44 10.17 8.23
N ARG A 321 -13.71 9.25 7.57
CA ARG A 321 -12.85 9.59 6.40
C ARG A 321 -13.56 10.33 5.26
N ILE A 322 -14.85 10.07 5.06
CA ILE A 322 -15.68 10.76 4.05
C ILE A 322 -15.83 12.25 4.40
N ALA A 323 -16.05 12.56 5.68
CA ALA A 323 -16.15 13.95 6.13
C ALA A 323 -14.81 14.67 5.97
N VAL A 324 -13.70 13.99 6.28
CA VAL A 324 -12.36 14.56 6.08
C VAL A 324 -12.06 14.81 4.61
N ALA A 325 -12.42 13.89 3.71
CA ALA A 325 -12.29 14.10 2.26
C ALA A 325 -13.07 15.34 1.78
N ALA A 326 -14.31 15.52 2.24
CA ALA A 326 -15.11 16.70 1.90
C ALA A 326 -14.48 18.02 2.44
N GLU A 327 -13.89 18.01 3.64
CA GLU A 327 -13.16 19.17 4.16
C GLU A 327 -11.96 19.53 3.28
N VAL A 328 -11.22 18.51 2.80
CA VAL A 328 -10.08 18.67 1.90
C VAL A 328 -10.52 19.23 0.55
N GLU A 329 -11.60 18.72 -0.05
CA GLU A 329 -12.15 19.23 -1.30
C GLU A 329 -12.54 20.70 -1.22
N MET A 330 -13.20 21.09 -0.12
CA MET A 330 -13.56 22.47 0.15
C MET A 330 -12.32 23.37 0.31
N ALA A 331 -11.29 22.89 1.02
CA ALA A 331 -10.04 23.63 1.21
C ALA A 331 -9.29 23.87 -0.11
N LEU A 332 -9.37 22.92 -1.05
CA LEU A 332 -8.71 22.97 -2.36
C LEU A 332 -9.59 23.55 -3.48
N GLY A 333 -10.79 24.05 -3.13
CA GLY A 333 -11.69 24.70 -4.08
C GLY A 333 -12.10 23.80 -5.25
N TRP A 334 -12.21 22.48 -5.03
CA TRP A 334 -12.61 21.50 -6.05
C TRP A 334 -11.65 21.37 -7.25
N THR A 335 -10.39 21.78 -7.07
CA THR A 335 -9.35 21.70 -8.13
C THR A 335 -8.51 20.42 -8.07
N ALA A 336 -8.65 19.64 -7.00
CA ALA A 336 -7.90 18.42 -6.77
C ALA A 336 -8.82 17.20 -6.80
N LEU A 337 -8.28 16.07 -7.28
CA LEU A 337 -8.95 14.78 -7.14
C LEU A 337 -8.67 14.24 -5.72
N VAL A 338 -9.73 14.13 -4.92
CA VAL A 338 -9.68 13.56 -3.57
C VAL A 338 -10.29 12.17 -3.59
N VAL A 339 -9.54 11.19 -3.09
CA VAL A 339 -9.87 9.76 -3.18
C VAL A 339 -9.74 9.13 -1.81
N LEU A 340 -10.76 8.36 -1.39
CA LEU A 340 -10.65 7.52 -0.20
C LEU A 340 -9.70 6.37 -0.53
N CYS A 341 -8.63 6.20 0.25
CA CYS A 341 -7.63 5.20 -0.06
C CYS A 341 -8.27 3.79 -0.07
N PRO A 342 -8.13 3.02 -1.17
CA PRO A 342 -8.69 1.67 -1.25
C PRO A 342 -7.85 0.65 -0.48
N ALA A 343 -6.57 0.93 -0.23
CA ALA A 343 -5.64 0.03 0.45
C ALA A 343 -5.59 0.24 1.97
N GLU A 344 -5.72 1.48 2.46
CA GLU A 344 -5.63 1.82 3.88
C GLU A 344 -6.83 2.67 4.31
N TYR A 345 -7.60 2.18 5.28
CA TYR A 345 -8.87 2.80 5.65
C TYR A 345 -8.68 4.16 6.32
N ALA A 346 -7.55 4.35 7.00
CA ALA A 346 -7.21 5.60 7.67
C ALA A 346 -6.73 6.71 6.71
N HIS A 347 -6.55 6.43 5.42
CA HIS A 347 -5.92 7.37 4.49
C HIS A 347 -6.91 8.01 3.50
N VAL A 348 -6.67 9.29 3.20
CA VAL A 348 -7.26 10.04 2.09
C VAL A 348 -6.13 10.46 1.15
N ILE A 349 -6.25 10.13 -0.13
CA ILE A 349 -5.26 10.46 -1.18
C ILE A 349 -5.74 11.73 -1.89
N ILE A 350 -4.82 12.66 -2.13
CA ILE A 350 -5.08 13.93 -2.79
C ILE A 350 -4.14 14.09 -3.99
N LEU A 351 -4.70 14.43 -5.14
CA LEU A 351 -3.97 14.68 -6.39
C LEU A 351 -4.27 16.10 -6.85
N LEU A 352 -3.30 17.00 -6.70
CA LEU A 352 -3.40 18.40 -7.09
C LEU A 352 -2.63 18.63 -8.40
N PRO A 353 -3.26 19.11 -9.48
CA PRO A 353 -2.56 19.50 -10.70
C PRO A 353 -1.46 20.53 -10.42
N SER A 354 -0.22 20.23 -10.82
CA SER A 354 0.93 21.09 -10.61
C SER A 354 2.02 20.87 -11.65
N ALA A 355 2.74 21.92 -12.07
CA ALA A 355 3.83 21.75 -13.03
C ALA A 355 5.02 21.00 -12.39
N VAL A 356 5.65 20.09 -13.14
CA VAL A 356 6.77 19.28 -12.66
C VAL A 356 7.93 20.19 -12.23
N GLY A 357 8.50 19.94 -11.05
CA GLY A 357 9.62 20.74 -10.50
C GLY A 357 9.21 22.08 -9.87
N THR A 358 7.91 22.36 -9.71
CA THR A 358 7.44 23.52 -8.93
C THR A 358 7.38 23.22 -7.43
N ALA A 359 7.39 24.27 -6.61
CA ALA A 359 7.26 24.13 -5.15
C ALA A 359 5.89 23.52 -4.78
N THR A 360 5.91 22.66 -3.76
CA THR A 360 4.73 21.98 -3.21
C THR A 360 3.75 22.97 -2.59
N ARG A 361 2.54 23.05 -3.12
CA ARG A 361 1.46 23.93 -2.63
C ARG A 361 0.47 23.20 -1.73
N LEU A 362 0.42 21.86 -1.84
CA LEU A 362 -0.56 21.04 -1.12
C LEU A 362 -0.35 21.11 0.39
N ALA A 363 0.91 21.11 0.83
CA ALA A 363 1.25 21.22 2.26
C ALA A 363 0.81 22.57 2.84
N GLU A 364 0.98 23.67 2.12
CA GLU A 364 0.54 24.99 2.56
C GLU A 364 -0.98 25.08 2.68
N PHE A 365 -1.72 24.56 1.69
CA PHE A 365 -3.18 24.61 1.67
C PHE A 365 -3.83 23.75 2.78
N LEU A 366 -3.27 22.57 3.06
CA LEU A 366 -3.89 21.61 3.98
C LEU A 366 -3.35 21.69 5.41
N ARG A 367 -2.24 22.39 5.67
CA ARG A 367 -1.67 22.55 7.02
C ARG A 367 -2.69 23.01 8.07
N PRO A 368 -3.51 24.06 7.84
CA PRO A 368 -4.51 24.49 8.82
C PRO A 368 -5.55 23.41 9.15
N LEU A 369 -5.88 22.54 8.20
CA LEU A 369 -6.85 21.47 8.35
C LEU A 369 -6.28 20.30 9.17
N VAL A 370 -4.98 20.02 9.01
CA VAL A 370 -4.24 18.98 9.75
C VAL A 370 -4.00 19.43 11.19
N GLU A 371 -3.48 20.63 11.41
CA GLU A 371 -3.15 21.15 12.74
C GLU A 371 -4.38 21.34 13.65
N ARG A 372 -5.58 21.47 13.07
CA ARG A 372 -6.85 21.65 13.79
C ARG A 372 -7.27 20.42 14.60
N VAL A 373 -6.90 19.21 14.18
CA VAL A 373 -7.33 17.96 14.82
C VAL A 373 -6.12 17.11 15.18
N ARG A 374 -5.94 16.86 16.49
CA ARG A 374 -4.85 16.03 16.98
C ARG A 374 -4.98 14.60 16.44
N GLY A 375 -3.91 14.08 15.86
CA GLY A 375 -3.85 12.74 15.29
C GLY A 375 -4.05 12.69 13.77
N ARG A 376 -4.36 13.82 13.12
CA ARG A 376 -4.19 13.96 11.67
C ARG A 376 -2.71 14.16 11.34
N ALA A 377 -2.28 13.60 10.23
CA ALA A 377 -0.96 13.84 9.67
C ALA A 377 -1.03 13.89 8.14
N LEU A 378 -0.14 14.63 7.49
CA LEU A 378 -0.10 14.79 6.03
C LEU A 378 1.31 14.58 5.52
N GLY A 379 1.46 13.67 4.56
CA GLY A 379 2.67 13.53 3.76
C GLY A 379 2.42 14.04 2.34
N VAL A 380 3.33 14.84 1.80
CA VAL A 380 3.25 15.42 0.45
C VAL A 380 4.49 15.07 -0.35
N GLY A 381 4.33 14.57 -1.57
CA GLY A 381 5.42 14.34 -2.52
C GLY A 381 5.68 15.53 -3.43
N GLN A 382 6.88 15.61 -4.03
CA GLN A 382 7.15 16.58 -5.11
C GLN A 382 6.23 16.37 -6.32
N PRO A 383 5.93 17.42 -7.10
CA PRO A 383 5.21 17.27 -8.36
C PRO A 383 5.90 16.32 -9.34
N VAL A 384 5.16 15.37 -9.89
CA VAL A 384 5.61 14.39 -10.89
C VAL A 384 4.77 14.46 -12.15
N ALA A 385 5.26 13.95 -13.28
CA ALA A 385 4.43 13.80 -14.48
C ALA A 385 3.22 12.89 -14.19
N TRP A 386 2.09 13.12 -14.85
CA TRP A 386 0.85 12.35 -14.63
C TRP A 386 1.04 10.83 -14.80
N GLY A 387 1.86 10.42 -15.77
CA GLY A 387 2.19 9.00 -15.98
C GLY A 387 3.03 8.36 -14.87
N SER A 388 3.56 9.15 -13.92
CA SER A 388 4.38 8.71 -12.79
C SER A 388 3.67 8.92 -11.45
N THR A 389 2.33 8.90 -11.44
CA THR A 389 1.50 9.10 -10.24
C THR A 389 1.84 8.10 -9.11
N SER A 390 2.18 6.86 -9.48
CA SER A 390 2.70 5.79 -8.60
C SER A 390 3.90 6.23 -7.75
N ARG A 391 4.87 6.90 -8.39
CA ARG A 391 6.05 7.46 -7.75
C ARG A 391 5.69 8.60 -6.79
N GLY A 392 4.81 9.49 -7.23
CA GLY A 392 4.33 10.59 -6.37
C GLY A 392 3.62 10.09 -5.11
N TYR A 393 2.82 9.02 -5.22
CA TYR A 393 2.17 8.38 -4.08
C TYR A 393 3.18 7.79 -3.09
N THR A 394 4.21 7.12 -3.63
CA THR A 394 5.28 6.52 -2.81
C THR A 394 6.01 7.59 -1.99
N CYS A 395 6.41 8.71 -2.63
CA CYS A 395 7.00 9.85 -1.94
C CYS A 395 6.08 10.44 -0.85
N ALA A 396 4.78 10.55 -1.13
CA ALA A 396 3.81 11.09 -0.18
C ALA A 396 3.63 10.19 1.05
N ILE A 397 3.66 8.86 0.89
CA ILE A 397 3.62 7.91 2.01
C ILE A 397 4.91 7.99 2.86
N HIS A 398 6.07 8.15 2.24
CA HIS A 398 7.33 8.35 2.98
C HIS A 398 7.30 9.62 3.82
N ALA A 399 6.82 10.73 3.24
CA ALA A 399 6.59 11.94 4.02
C ALA A 399 5.57 11.71 5.14
N LEU A 400 4.51 10.94 4.90
CA LEU A 400 3.50 10.68 5.93
C LEU A 400 4.09 9.92 7.13
N ALA A 401 5.04 9.01 6.90
CA ALA A 401 5.77 8.34 7.98
C ALA A 401 6.56 9.34 8.83
N GLN A 402 7.24 10.32 8.20
CA GLN A 402 7.91 11.41 8.91
C GLN A 402 6.92 12.26 9.70
N ALA A 403 5.77 12.58 9.10
CA ALA A 403 4.74 13.40 9.73
C ALA A 403 4.07 12.74 10.94
N THR A 404 4.08 11.40 10.98
CA THR A 404 3.49 10.60 12.07
C THR A 404 4.51 10.17 13.12
N ALA A 405 5.80 10.48 12.92
CA ALA A 405 6.86 10.12 13.84
C ALA A 405 6.76 10.88 15.19
N PRO A 406 7.19 10.28 16.31
CA PRO A 406 7.16 10.95 17.62
C PRO A 406 7.98 12.25 17.62
N GLY A 407 7.31 13.40 17.77
CA GLY A 407 7.96 14.72 17.77
C GLY A 407 8.13 15.37 16.41
N GLY A 408 7.66 14.74 15.32
CA GLY A 408 7.61 15.33 13.98
C GLY A 408 6.55 16.43 13.83
N ASP A 409 6.70 17.27 12.79
CA ASP A 409 5.62 18.15 12.33
C ASP A 409 4.51 17.28 11.74
N ASN A 410 3.24 17.56 12.08
CA ASN A 410 2.10 16.78 11.56
C ASN A 410 1.93 16.93 10.03
N VAL A 411 2.70 17.83 9.40
CA VAL A 411 2.82 17.94 7.96
C VAL A 411 4.28 17.78 7.56
N ALA A 412 4.56 16.81 6.70
CA ALA A 412 5.87 16.64 6.10
C ALA A 412 5.77 16.73 4.58
N VAL A 413 6.74 17.41 3.98
CA VAL A 413 6.94 17.43 2.54
C VAL A 413 8.17 16.58 2.26
N HIS A 414 8.00 15.60 1.40
CA HIS A 414 9.12 14.91 0.79
C HIS A 414 9.78 15.92 -0.17
N ASP A 415 10.76 16.66 0.32
CA ASP A 415 11.68 17.52 -0.44
C ASP A 415 12.56 16.73 -1.43
N GLY A 416 12.49 15.41 -1.33
CA GLY A 416 13.40 14.52 -2.02
C GLY A 416 14.62 14.18 -1.17
N SER A 417 14.78 14.74 0.02
CA SER A 417 16.00 14.69 0.82
C SER A 417 15.85 14.00 2.18
N ALA A 418 14.66 13.48 2.55
CA ALA A 418 14.58 12.39 3.52
C ALA A 418 15.23 11.16 2.89
N ALA A 419 16.55 11.08 2.97
CA ALA A 419 17.33 10.40 1.97
C ALA A 419 17.05 8.90 1.94
N SER A 420 16.32 8.46 0.92
CA SER A 420 16.43 7.09 0.45
C SER A 420 17.87 6.88 0.01
N LEU A 421 18.43 5.71 0.28
CA LEU A 421 19.77 5.33 -0.16
C LEU A 421 19.99 5.66 -1.65
N ALA A 422 18.94 5.55 -2.48
CA ALA A 422 18.99 5.86 -3.91
C ALA A 422 19.53 7.27 -4.25
N ARG A 423 19.40 8.24 -3.33
CA ARG A 423 19.87 9.63 -3.51
C ARG A 423 21.21 9.92 -2.86
N GLU A 424 21.57 9.23 -1.79
CA GLU A 424 22.91 9.32 -1.20
C GLU A 424 23.95 8.58 -2.04
N LEU A 425 23.49 7.62 -2.85
CA LEU A 425 24.32 6.98 -3.85
C LEU A 425 24.88 8.02 -4.84
N PRO A 426 26.18 7.93 -5.18
CA PRO A 426 26.83 8.83 -6.14
C PRO A 426 26.15 8.76 -7.52
N ASP A 427 26.38 9.80 -8.34
CA ASP A 427 25.62 9.97 -9.58
C ASP A 427 25.75 8.79 -10.55
N ASP A 428 26.94 8.20 -10.60
CA ASP A 428 27.28 7.03 -11.40
C ASP A 428 26.53 5.75 -11.01
N ALA A 429 25.87 5.70 -9.85
CA ALA A 429 24.94 4.62 -9.47
C ALA A 429 23.78 4.45 -10.47
N TRP A 430 23.48 5.49 -11.25
CA TRP A 430 22.54 5.36 -12.38
C TRP A 430 22.99 4.28 -13.37
N TYR A 431 24.29 4.18 -13.67
CA TYR A 431 24.84 3.20 -14.61
C TYR A 431 24.79 1.78 -14.04
N TRP A 432 24.95 1.60 -12.73
CA TRP A 432 24.70 0.32 -12.06
C TRP A 432 23.24 -0.12 -12.23
N ALA A 433 22.29 0.78 -11.92
CA ALA A 433 20.86 0.48 -12.04
C ALA A 433 20.47 0.18 -13.50
N ALA A 434 21.00 0.96 -14.45
CA ALA A 434 20.81 0.74 -15.87
C ALA A 434 21.37 -0.63 -16.31
N ALA A 435 22.57 -1.00 -15.87
CA ALA A 435 23.17 -2.29 -16.20
C ALA A 435 22.39 -3.48 -15.62
N LEU A 436 21.81 -3.35 -14.42
CA LEU A 436 20.95 -4.39 -13.85
C LEU A 436 19.68 -4.60 -14.71
N LEU A 437 19.08 -3.50 -15.15
CA LEU A 437 17.84 -3.48 -15.94
C LEU A 437 18.07 -3.66 -17.45
N ASP A 438 19.32 -3.70 -17.90
CA ASP A 438 19.69 -3.88 -19.31
C ASP A 438 19.51 -5.35 -19.73
N ARG A 439 18.28 -5.66 -20.17
CA ARG A 439 17.86 -6.97 -20.69
C ARG A 439 17.26 -6.81 -22.08
N SER A 440 17.63 -7.69 -23.00
CA SER A 440 17.10 -7.72 -24.37
C SER A 440 15.56 -7.70 -24.41
N GLU A 441 14.95 -8.40 -23.47
CA GLU A 441 13.51 -8.56 -23.26
C GLU A 441 12.85 -7.25 -22.80
N LEU A 442 13.51 -6.48 -21.93
CA LEU A 442 13.03 -5.19 -21.45
C LEU A 442 13.28 -4.07 -22.47
N ASN A 443 14.39 -4.16 -23.20
CA ASN A 443 14.74 -3.21 -24.27
C ASN A 443 13.82 -3.33 -25.49
N ALA A 444 13.18 -4.50 -25.68
CA ALA A 444 12.17 -4.72 -26.72
C ALA A 444 10.82 -4.00 -26.43
N LEU A 445 10.54 -3.62 -25.18
CA LEU A 445 9.34 -2.86 -24.81
C LEU A 445 9.45 -1.39 -25.20
N SER A 446 8.31 -0.73 -25.45
CA SER A 446 8.28 0.73 -25.54
C SER A 446 8.64 1.37 -24.19
N ASP A 447 9.12 2.62 -24.21
CA ASP A 447 9.47 3.33 -22.98
C ASP A 447 8.28 3.49 -22.01
N ALA A 448 7.06 3.60 -22.53
CA ALA A 448 5.85 3.69 -21.73
C ALA A 448 5.52 2.37 -21.02
N GLU A 449 5.65 1.24 -21.74
CA GLU A 449 5.44 -0.10 -21.20
C GLU A 449 6.50 -0.48 -20.16
N ARG A 450 7.77 -0.16 -20.44
CA ARG A 450 8.88 -0.40 -19.53
C ARG A 450 8.70 0.38 -18.22
N ARG A 451 8.35 1.68 -18.30
CA ARG A 451 8.05 2.50 -17.12
C ARG A 451 6.87 1.95 -16.32
N ARG A 452 5.80 1.52 -17.00
CA ARG A 452 4.64 0.91 -16.34
C ARG A 452 5.01 -0.36 -15.58
N LEU A 453 5.82 -1.24 -16.17
CA LEU A 453 6.31 -2.45 -15.52
C LEU A 453 7.17 -2.13 -14.28
N TYR A 454 8.04 -1.14 -14.38
CA TYR A 454 8.89 -0.67 -13.28
C TYR A 454 8.06 -0.09 -12.14
N ASP A 455 7.09 0.77 -12.45
CA ASP A 455 6.21 1.38 -11.45
C ASP A 455 5.35 0.32 -10.75
N LEU A 456 4.78 -0.63 -11.50
CA LEU A 456 4.01 -1.75 -10.94
C LEU A 456 4.85 -2.61 -10.01
N THR A 457 6.09 -2.92 -10.41
CA THR A 457 7.01 -3.72 -9.60
C THR A 457 7.43 -2.95 -8.35
N GLN A 458 7.73 -1.65 -8.47
CA GLN A 458 8.06 -0.79 -7.33
C GLN A 458 6.90 -0.73 -6.33
N LEU A 459 5.66 -0.59 -6.80
CA LEU A 459 4.47 -0.62 -5.94
C LEU A 459 4.32 -1.99 -5.25
N ALA A 460 4.53 -3.09 -5.97
CA ALA A 460 4.46 -4.45 -5.42
C ALA A 460 5.53 -4.71 -4.35
N LEU A 461 6.75 -4.22 -4.56
CA LEU A 461 7.85 -4.30 -3.61
C LEU A 461 7.61 -3.41 -2.39
N THR A 462 7.07 -2.22 -2.61
CA THR A 462 6.82 -1.24 -1.54
C THR A 462 5.62 -1.62 -0.67
N PHE A 463 4.51 -2.12 -1.24
CA PHE A 463 3.24 -2.29 -0.51
C PHE A 463 2.76 -3.74 -0.41
N GLY A 464 3.47 -4.67 -1.05
CA GLY A 464 3.00 -6.04 -1.23
C GLY A 464 1.96 -6.17 -2.35
N PRO A 465 1.83 -7.35 -2.96
CA PRO A 465 0.91 -7.56 -4.08
C PRO A 465 -0.55 -7.31 -3.75
N THR A 466 -0.97 -7.55 -2.50
CA THR A 466 -2.36 -7.34 -2.06
C THR A 466 -2.71 -5.85 -2.02
N GLN A 467 -1.91 -5.01 -1.34
CA GLN A 467 -2.20 -3.57 -1.29
C GLN A 467 -1.95 -2.91 -2.65
N ALA A 468 -0.90 -3.31 -3.36
CA ALA A 468 -0.64 -2.84 -4.72
C ALA A 468 -1.82 -3.16 -5.65
N SER A 469 -2.40 -4.36 -5.60
CA SER A 469 -3.61 -4.67 -6.37
C SER A 469 -4.79 -3.78 -6.00
N ARG A 470 -5.06 -3.50 -4.70
CA ARG A 470 -6.15 -2.59 -4.31
C ARG A 470 -5.93 -1.15 -4.82
N LEU A 471 -4.67 -0.69 -4.85
CA LEU A 471 -4.30 0.63 -5.41
C LEU A 471 -4.38 0.68 -6.93
N LEU A 472 -4.30 -0.47 -7.61
CA LEU A 472 -4.35 -0.63 -9.06
C LEU A 472 -5.72 -1.12 -9.58
N GLY A 473 -6.65 -1.45 -8.66
CA GLY A 473 -8.00 -1.98 -8.91
C GLY A 473 -8.09 -3.46 -8.57
N SER A 474 -9.19 -3.93 -7.98
CA SER A 474 -9.52 -5.36 -7.97
C SER A 474 -11.02 -5.48 -7.92
N GLU A 475 -11.59 -6.08 -8.98
CA GLU A 475 -13.02 -6.29 -9.26
C GLU A 475 -14.01 -5.35 -8.54
N ILE A 476 -14.63 -4.50 -9.36
CA ILE A 476 -15.97 -3.97 -9.10
C ILE A 476 -16.90 -5.15 -8.78
N ASP A 477 -17.78 -4.97 -7.80
CA ASP A 477 -18.89 -5.87 -7.43
C ASP A 477 -19.48 -6.62 -8.66
N PRO A 478 -19.53 -7.97 -8.66
CA PRO A 478 -20.00 -8.79 -9.78
C PRO A 478 -21.37 -8.35 -10.35
N GLU A 479 -22.22 -7.72 -9.52
CA GLU A 479 -23.54 -7.22 -9.94
C GLU A 479 -23.46 -6.01 -10.89
N ALA A 480 -22.42 -5.15 -10.76
CA ALA A 480 -22.19 -4.00 -11.62
C ALA A 480 -21.39 -4.35 -12.88
N ALA A 481 -20.54 -5.38 -12.83
CA ALA A 481 -19.86 -5.94 -14.00
C ALA A 481 -20.85 -6.64 -14.97
N ALA A 482 -21.84 -7.36 -14.45
CA ALA A 482 -22.85 -8.10 -15.23
C ALA A 482 -23.79 -7.23 -16.10
N GLU A 483 -23.82 -5.91 -15.87
CA GLU A 483 -24.61 -4.96 -16.67
C GLU A 483 -23.87 -4.43 -17.91
N VAL A 484 -22.53 -4.41 -17.85
CA VAL A 484 -21.65 -3.99 -18.96
C VAL A 484 -21.19 -5.19 -19.79
N GLU A 485 -20.99 -6.35 -19.16
CA GLU A 485 -20.53 -7.59 -19.80
C GLU A 485 -21.57 -8.22 -20.75
N ARG A 486 -22.85 -7.82 -20.66
CA ARG A 486 -23.89 -8.16 -21.66
C ARG A 486 -23.64 -7.55 -23.05
N ALA A 487 -22.66 -6.65 -23.20
CA ALA A 487 -22.46 -5.88 -24.42
C ALA A 487 -21.46 -6.46 -25.43
N THR A 488 -20.53 -7.37 -25.09
CA THR A 488 -19.44 -7.72 -26.02
C THR A 488 -18.83 -9.10 -25.74
N ALA A 489 -19.06 -10.08 -26.62
CA ALA A 489 -18.53 -11.45 -26.51
C ALA A 489 -17.50 -11.79 -27.64
N MET A 490 -16.32 -12.31 -27.22
CA MET A 490 -15.28 -13.27 -27.75
C MET A 490 -15.19 -13.66 -29.27
N PRO A 491 -14.09 -14.29 -29.85
CA PRO A 491 -12.93 -15.05 -29.26
C PRO A 491 -11.49 -15.02 -29.96
N ALA A 492 -10.46 -15.58 -29.25
CA ALA A 492 -9.24 -16.39 -29.62
C ALA A 492 -8.14 -15.85 -30.61
N LEU A 493 -6.78 -15.98 -30.47
CA LEU A 493 -5.87 -17.17 -30.40
C LEU A 493 -4.34 -16.79 -30.18
N GLU A 494 -3.48 -17.82 -30.06
CA GLU A 494 -2.07 -18.07 -29.63
C GLU A 494 -0.83 -17.29 -30.18
N GLU A 495 0.29 -17.31 -29.40
CA GLU A 495 1.77 -17.22 -29.72
C GLU A 495 2.56 -16.70 -28.49
N HIS A 496 3.67 -17.34 -28.10
CA HIS A 496 4.20 -17.32 -26.72
C HIS A 496 5.51 -16.52 -26.54
N TRP A 497 5.55 -15.71 -25.47
CA TRP A 497 6.66 -14.94 -24.89
C TRP A 497 6.85 -13.47 -25.31
N SER A 498 7.25 -13.11 -26.53
CA SER A 498 7.20 -11.69 -26.96
C SER A 498 5.76 -11.17 -26.96
N THR A 499 4.84 -12.01 -27.45
CA THR A 499 3.40 -11.78 -27.43
C THR A 499 2.80 -11.96 -26.04
N ALA A 500 3.46 -12.60 -25.07
CA ALA A 500 2.91 -12.75 -23.70
C ALA A 500 3.14 -11.48 -22.87
N LEU A 501 4.29 -10.83 -23.00
CA LEU A 501 4.57 -9.53 -22.38
C LEU A 501 3.72 -8.43 -23.05
N THR A 502 3.67 -8.41 -24.38
CA THR A 502 2.83 -7.50 -25.16
C THR A 502 1.34 -7.78 -24.91
N ARG A 503 0.85 -9.03 -24.91
CA ARG A 503 -0.54 -9.33 -24.50
C ARG A 503 -0.82 -9.07 -23.02
N LEU A 504 0.15 -9.10 -22.10
CA LEU A 504 -0.08 -8.69 -20.71
C LEU A 504 -0.33 -7.18 -20.62
N LEU A 505 0.42 -6.41 -21.41
CA LEU A 505 0.38 -4.95 -21.42
C LEU A 505 -0.76 -4.42 -22.30
N GLU A 506 -1.13 -5.15 -23.36
CA GLU A 506 -2.21 -4.89 -24.32
C GLU A 506 -3.53 -5.63 -24.03
N SER A 507 -3.57 -6.66 -23.17
CA SER A 507 -4.84 -7.29 -22.80
C SER A 507 -5.70 -6.30 -22.03
N ASP A 508 -6.98 -6.25 -22.36
CA ASP A 508 -8.04 -5.64 -21.54
C ASP A 508 -8.15 -6.28 -20.13
N VAL A 509 -7.30 -7.25 -19.79
CA VAL A 509 -7.10 -7.71 -18.41
C VAL A 509 -6.29 -6.65 -17.66
N GLU A 510 -7.02 -5.69 -17.12
CA GLU A 510 -6.47 -4.65 -16.26
C GLU A 510 -5.61 -5.26 -15.13
N PRO A 511 -4.55 -4.57 -14.66
CA PRO A 511 -3.63 -5.05 -13.62
C PRO A 511 -4.31 -5.04 -12.24
N THR A 512 -5.40 -5.79 -12.12
CA THR A 512 -6.38 -5.64 -11.05
C THR A 512 -6.44 -6.82 -10.08
N HIS A 513 -5.55 -7.80 -10.21
CA HIS A 513 -5.55 -8.95 -9.32
C HIS A 513 -4.20 -9.11 -8.62
N ARG A 514 -4.21 -9.44 -7.32
CA ARG A 514 -2.98 -9.66 -6.53
C ARG A 514 -2.01 -10.65 -7.18
N ASN A 515 -2.54 -11.66 -7.88
CA ASN A 515 -1.73 -12.65 -8.59
C ASN A 515 -1.08 -12.04 -9.84
N THR A 516 -1.74 -11.09 -10.51
CA THR A 516 -1.18 -10.39 -11.67
C THR A 516 -0.04 -9.47 -11.26
N VAL A 517 -0.22 -8.71 -10.18
CA VAL A 517 0.83 -7.86 -9.61
C VAL A 517 2.02 -8.69 -9.10
N SER A 518 1.75 -9.82 -8.42
CA SER A 518 2.80 -10.78 -8.02
C SER A 518 3.55 -11.29 -9.25
N ARG A 519 2.82 -11.70 -10.30
CA ARG A 519 3.43 -12.20 -11.54
C ARG A 519 4.30 -11.16 -12.24
N TYR A 520 3.92 -9.88 -12.27
CA TYR A 520 4.77 -8.83 -12.86
C TYR A 520 6.05 -8.61 -12.05
N ARG A 521 5.94 -8.57 -10.72
CA ARG A 521 7.11 -8.50 -9.82
C ARG A 521 8.03 -9.70 -10.05
N ASP A 522 7.49 -10.91 -9.96
CA ASP A 522 8.24 -12.16 -10.07
C ASP A 522 8.91 -12.24 -11.44
N MET A 523 8.19 -11.91 -12.53
CA MET A 523 8.74 -11.86 -13.88
C MET A 523 9.89 -10.87 -14.01
N LEU A 524 9.76 -9.63 -13.50
CA LEU A 524 10.85 -8.65 -13.60
C LEU A 524 12.07 -9.06 -12.77
N MET A 525 11.83 -9.61 -11.57
CA MET A 525 12.89 -10.10 -10.70
C MET A 525 13.62 -11.30 -11.32
N ASP A 526 12.89 -12.28 -11.85
CA ASP A 526 13.44 -13.43 -12.58
C ASP A 526 14.27 -12.99 -13.79
N LEU A 527 13.78 -12.02 -14.57
CA LEU A 527 14.50 -11.48 -15.75
C LEU A 527 15.86 -10.88 -15.40
N VAL A 528 16.00 -10.27 -14.23
CA VAL A 528 17.29 -9.71 -13.79
C VAL A 528 18.11 -10.69 -12.95
N GLY A 529 17.58 -11.87 -12.62
CA GLY A 529 18.24 -12.92 -11.85
C GLY A 529 18.15 -12.73 -10.32
N LEU A 530 17.08 -12.09 -9.84
CA LEU A 530 16.80 -11.81 -8.43
C LEU A 530 15.64 -12.68 -7.94
N ASP A 531 15.74 -13.23 -6.72
CA ASP A 531 14.70 -14.08 -6.13
C ASP A 531 13.62 -13.22 -5.44
N PRO A 532 12.34 -13.27 -5.87
CA PRO A 532 11.26 -12.49 -5.27
C PRO A 532 10.93 -12.88 -3.82
N GLU A 533 11.35 -14.05 -3.35
CA GLU A 533 11.14 -14.49 -1.98
C GLU A 533 12.23 -14.01 -1.02
N ARG A 534 13.39 -13.58 -1.54
CA ARG A 534 14.51 -13.08 -0.73
C ARG A 534 14.41 -11.57 -0.52
N LEU A 535 14.43 -11.12 0.73
CA LEU A 535 14.32 -9.70 1.11
C LEU A 535 15.45 -8.87 0.52
N GLY A 536 16.69 -9.39 0.54
CA GLY A 536 17.84 -8.69 -0.04
C GLY A 536 17.68 -8.41 -1.53
N ASP A 537 17.17 -9.39 -2.28
CA ASP A 537 16.97 -9.28 -3.73
C ASP A 537 15.82 -8.32 -4.07
N ARG A 538 14.75 -8.34 -3.26
CA ARG A 538 13.68 -7.32 -3.32
C ARG A 538 14.20 -5.91 -3.05
N ALA A 539 15.06 -5.75 -2.04
CA ALA A 539 15.66 -4.46 -1.70
C ALA A 539 16.59 -3.95 -2.83
N VAL A 540 17.39 -4.83 -3.45
CA VAL A 540 18.23 -4.50 -4.62
C VAL A 540 17.39 -4.04 -5.80
N MET A 541 16.32 -4.78 -6.13
CA MET A 541 15.40 -4.40 -7.21
C MET A 541 14.75 -3.04 -6.91
N SER A 542 14.23 -2.84 -5.70
CA SER A 542 13.62 -1.57 -5.26
C SER A 542 14.60 -0.40 -5.39
N LEU A 543 15.86 -0.58 -4.97
CA LEU A 543 16.91 0.43 -5.09
C LEU A 543 17.24 0.77 -6.55
N ALA A 544 17.34 -0.24 -7.43
CA ALA A 544 17.61 -0.04 -8.84
C ALA A 544 16.46 0.71 -9.55
N LEU A 545 15.21 0.33 -9.27
CA LEU A 545 14.04 1.02 -9.83
C LEU A 545 13.98 2.48 -9.35
N GLN A 546 14.23 2.74 -8.06
CA GLN A 546 14.32 4.10 -7.52
C GLN A 546 15.46 4.91 -8.15
N ARG A 547 16.63 4.33 -8.36
CA ARG A 547 17.78 5.02 -8.98
C ARG A 547 17.56 5.28 -10.47
N SER A 548 16.94 4.35 -11.20
CA SER A 548 16.59 4.51 -12.63
C SER A 548 15.62 5.66 -12.89
N CYS A 549 14.84 6.05 -11.87
CA CYS A 549 13.90 7.16 -11.90
C CYS A 549 14.56 8.55 -11.79
N LEU A 550 15.84 8.62 -11.43
CA LEU A 550 16.61 9.86 -11.33
C LEU A 550 17.24 10.20 -12.70
N PRO A 551 17.55 11.49 -12.96
CA PRO A 551 18.16 11.92 -14.21
C PRO A 551 19.45 11.15 -14.52
N LYS A 552 19.65 10.76 -15.78
CA LYS A 552 20.91 10.17 -16.24
C LYS A 552 22.04 11.21 -16.09
N PRO A 553 23.18 10.86 -15.48
CA PRO A 553 24.33 11.77 -15.40
C PRO A 553 24.94 12.06 -16.78
N ASP A 554 25.42 13.29 -16.97
CA ASP A 554 26.04 13.73 -18.23
C ASP A 554 27.36 13.00 -18.55
N LEU A 555 28.12 12.63 -17.50
CA LEU A 555 29.40 11.94 -17.62
C LEU A 555 29.20 10.43 -17.46
N GLU A 556 29.66 9.68 -18.45
CA GLU A 556 29.67 8.22 -18.42
C GLU A 556 30.94 7.72 -17.73
N PRO A 557 30.82 6.86 -16.69
CA PRO A 557 31.97 6.36 -15.96
C PRO A 557 32.80 5.40 -16.83
N LEU A 558 34.10 5.31 -16.54
CA LEU A 558 35.03 4.43 -17.26
C LEU A 558 34.69 2.93 -17.10
N ALA A 559 34.01 2.56 -16.02
CA ALA A 559 33.51 1.23 -15.75
C ALA A 559 32.19 1.32 -14.97
N THR A 560 31.27 0.39 -15.20
CA THR A 560 30.03 0.29 -14.43
C THR A 560 30.36 0.01 -12.96
N PRO A 561 29.91 0.84 -12.01
CA PRO A 561 30.20 0.63 -10.60
C PRO A 561 29.42 -0.58 -10.05
N THR A 562 30.02 -1.29 -9.09
CA THR A 562 29.35 -2.35 -8.34
C THR A 562 28.66 -1.78 -7.12
N LEU A 563 27.62 -2.45 -6.62
CA LEU A 563 26.91 -2.09 -5.38
C LEU A 563 27.88 -1.99 -4.19
N ALA A 564 28.89 -2.86 -4.12
CA ALA A 564 29.93 -2.81 -3.09
C ALA A 564 30.80 -1.55 -3.18
N ALA A 565 31.17 -1.13 -4.39
CA ALA A 565 31.92 0.11 -4.60
C ALA A 565 31.06 1.35 -4.27
N LEU A 566 29.78 1.30 -4.64
CA LEU A 566 28.79 2.34 -4.34
C LEU A 566 28.54 2.49 -2.84
N PHE A 567 28.55 1.40 -2.07
CA PHE A 567 28.36 1.41 -0.62
C PHE A 567 29.61 1.78 0.18
N ALA A 568 30.79 1.72 -0.44
CA ALA A 568 32.06 2.09 0.19
C ALA A 568 32.30 3.61 0.25
N THR A 569 31.35 4.44 -0.22
CA THR A 569 31.51 5.89 -0.19
C THR A 569 31.27 6.46 1.21
N PRO A 570 32.01 7.51 1.62
CA PRO A 570 31.81 8.14 2.93
C PRO A 570 30.38 8.63 3.17
N GLU A 571 29.75 9.18 2.13
CA GLU A 571 28.38 9.72 2.18
C GLU A 571 27.35 8.63 2.51
N VAL A 572 27.48 7.46 1.89
CA VAL A 572 26.59 6.32 2.13
C VAL A 572 26.81 5.69 3.50
N THR A 573 28.06 5.68 3.98
CA THR A 573 28.38 5.20 5.33
C THR A 573 27.81 6.14 6.39
N GLU A 574 27.97 7.45 6.22
CA GLU A 574 27.42 8.47 7.13
C GLU A 574 25.89 8.43 7.16
N TRP A 575 25.25 8.21 6.01
CA TRP A 575 23.81 7.98 5.93
C TRP A 575 23.35 6.75 6.74
N ALA A 576 24.06 5.62 6.60
CA ALA A 576 23.72 4.39 7.32
C ALA A 576 23.85 4.59 8.84
N ASP A 577 24.94 5.23 9.28
CA ASP A 577 25.17 5.54 10.69
C ASP A 577 24.11 6.49 11.24
N HIS A 578 23.72 7.53 10.48
CA HIS A 578 22.66 8.46 10.87
C HIS A 578 21.30 7.77 10.98
N LEU A 579 21.00 6.77 10.14
CA LEU A 579 19.76 6.01 10.26
C LEU A 579 19.74 5.14 11.53
N LEU A 580 20.89 4.56 11.90
CA LEU A 580 20.99 3.60 13.01
C LEU A 580 21.24 4.25 14.38
N VAL A 581 21.71 5.49 14.43
CA VAL A 581 22.05 6.21 15.68
C VAL A 581 20.87 6.31 16.67
N HIS A 582 19.64 6.23 16.18
CA HIS A 582 18.43 6.29 16.99
C HIS A 582 18.02 4.94 17.61
N LEU A 583 18.72 3.86 17.27
CA LEU A 583 18.45 2.50 17.76
C LEU A 583 19.48 2.08 18.81
N THR A 584 19.00 1.48 19.91
CA THR A 584 19.87 0.82 20.88
C THR A 584 20.42 -0.50 20.32
N ASP A 585 21.53 -1.00 20.87
CA ASP A 585 22.12 -2.30 20.48
C ASP A 585 21.10 -3.46 20.49
N GLU A 586 20.24 -3.55 21.52
CA GLU A 586 19.18 -4.59 21.60
C GLU A 586 18.15 -4.44 20.48
N GLN A 587 17.86 -3.21 20.06
CA GLN A 587 16.94 -2.95 18.95
C GLN A 587 17.60 -3.30 17.61
N GLN A 588 18.88 -3.01 17.44
CA GLN A 588 19.63 -3.40 16.24
C GLN A 588 19.72 -4.93 16.13
N GLU A 589 20.02 -5.64 17.23
CA GLU A 589 20.07 -7.12 17.26
C GLU A 589 18.70 -7.75 16.91
N LEU A 590 17.61 -7.21 17.46
CA LEU A 590 16.25 -7.61 17.10
C LEU A 590 15.98 -7.42 15.59
N LEU A 591 16.37 -6.28 15.03
CA LEU A 591 16.16 -5.98 13.62
C LEU A 591 17.02 -6.87 12.73
N THR A 592 18.28 -7.09 13.07
CA THR A 592 19.18 -8.01 12.35
C THR A 592 18.59 -9.41 12.31
N THR A 593 18.16 -9.94 13.47
CA THR A 593 17.51 -11.27 13.55
C THR A 593 16.22 -11.34 12.72
N TRP A 594 15.42 -10.28 12.77
CA TRP A 594 14.18 -10.20 12.00
C TRP A 594 14.43 -10.18 10.49
N LEU A 595 15.45 -9.45 10.03
CA LEU A 595 15.87 -9.42 8.63
C LEU A 595 16.55 -10.72 8.19
N ASP A 596 17.27 -11.41 9.07
CA ASP A 596 17.81 -12.77 8.80
C ASP A 596 16.70 -13.83 8.67
N CYS A 597 15.56 -13.57 9.29
CA CYS A 597 14.33 -14.36 9.12
C CYS A 597 13.43 -13.82 7.99
N GLU A 598 13.97 -13.09 7.01
CA GLU A 598 13.25 -12.56 5.84
C GLU A 598 12.02 -11.70 6.23
N ALA A 599 12.15 -10.93 7.32
CA ALA A 599 11.09 -10.13 7.93
C ALA A 599 9.87 -10.93 8.45
N ASP A 600 10.00 -12.24 8.68
CA ASP A 600 8.95 -13.08 9.27
C ASP A 600 8.94 -12.98 10.80
N THR A 601 7.91 -12.33 11.37
CA THR A 601 7.78 -12.18 12.83
C THR A 601 7.54 -13.48 13.57
N THR A 602 7.05 -14.53 12.92
CA THR A 602 6.84 -15.85 13.52
C THR A 602 8.18 -16.56 13.65
N MET A 603 8.98 -16.59 12.59
CA MET A 603 10.33 -17.18 12.62
C MET A 603 11.25 -16.43 13.58
N THR A 604 11.20 -15.09 13.56
CA THR A 604 11.95 -14.25 14.49
C THR A 604 11.57 -14.50 15.94
N ALA A 605 10.28 -14.73 16.21
CA ALA A 605 9.80 -15.06 17.55
C ALA A 605 10.31 -16.44 18.01
N LEU A 606 10.39 -17.42 17.10
CA LEU A 606 10.99 -18.73 17.38
C LEU A 606 12.49 -18.61 17.67
N GLU A 607 13.23 -17.87 16.85
CA GLU A 607 14.67 -17.66 17.00
C GLU A 607 15.02 -16.96 18.32
N LEU A 608 14.27 -15.91 18.68
CA LEU A 608 14.49 -15.13 19.90
C LEU A 608 13.82 -15.73 21.15
N GLY A 609 13.07 -16.83 21.03
CA GLY A 609 12.31 -17.41 22.15
C GLY A 609 11.23 -16.48 22.72
N LEU A 610 10.67 -15.60 21.89
CA LEU A 610 9.65 -14.62 22.28
C LEU A 610 8.26 -14.97 21.72
N HIS A 611 7.22 -14.32 22.23
CA HIS A 611 5.88 -14.42 21.63
C HIS A 611 5.77 -13.48 20.42
N ARG A 612 5.09 -13.90 19.33
CA ARG A 612 4.94 -13.10 18.08
C ARG A 612 4.45 -11.67 18.31
N ASN A 613 3.49 -11.47 19.21
CA ASN A 613 2.98 -10.14 19.54
C ASN A 613 4.01 -9.25 20.26
N THR A 614 4.93 -9.85 21.03
CA THR A 614 6.03 -9.14 21.69
C THR A 614 7.03 -8.64 20.65
N VAL A 615 7.39 -9.49 19.68
CA VAL A 615 8.25 -9.10 18.55
C VAL A 615 7.61 -7.95 17.76
N ARG A 616 6.32 -8.06 17.39
CA ARG A 616 5.59 -6.98 16.69
C ARG A 616 5.59 -5.66 17.46
N GLU A 617 5.36 -5.69 18.77
CA GLU A 617 5.37 -4.49 19.61
C GLU A 617 6.77 -3.85 19.65
N ARG A 618 7.83 -4.66 19.80
CA ARG A 618 9.21 -4.16 19.79
C ARG A 618 9.59 -3.57 18.42
N LEU A 619 9.27 -4.25 17.32
CA LEU A 619 9.48 -3.74 15.95
C LEU A 619 8.76 -2.41 15.72
N ARG A 620 7.55 -2.24 16.27
CA ARG A 620 6.79 -0.99 16.20
C ARG A 620 7.53 0.18 16.88
N ARG A 621 8.18 -0.10 18.02
CA ARG A 621 9.02 0.88 18.73
C ARG A 621 10.29 1.21 17.96
N CYS A 622 10.95 0.21 17.38
CA CYS A 622 12.10 0.41 16.50
C CYS A 622 11.71 1.31 15.33
N GLY A 623 10.58 1.03 14.67
CA GLY A 623 10.07 1.86 13.57
C GLY A 623 9.77 3.30 13.97
N GLY A 624 9.25 3.51 15.18
CA GLY A 624 9.09 4.86 15.74
C GLY A 624 10.41 5.59 15.98
N ALA A 625 11.48 4.88 16.36
CA ALA A 625 12.80 5.47 16.61
C ALA A 625 13.51 5.92 15.33
N ILE A 626 13.36 5.17 14.23
CA ILE A 626 13.92 5.52 12.91
C ILE A 626 12.92 6.27 12.01
N SER A 627 11.77 6.70 12.56
CA SER A 627 10.71 7.40 11.84
C SER A 627 10.18 6.67 10.58
N ARG A 628 10.15 5.33 10.62
CA ARG A 628 9.75 4.47 9.50
C ARG A 628 8.87 3.30 9.98
N PRO A 629 7.67 3.06 9.42
CA PRO A 629 6.80 1.99 9.87
C PRO A 629 7.34 0.62 9.45
N LEU A 630 7.80 -0.19 10.41
CA LEU A 630 8.32 -1.54 10.18
C LEU A 630 7.24 -2.63 10.22
N VAL A 631 6.09 -2.35 10.85
CA VAL A 631 4.96 -3.30 10.94
C VAL A 631 3.61 -2.54 10.88
N PRO A 632 2.55 -3.14 10.30
CA PRO A 632 1.23 -2.50 10.22
C PRO A 632 0.57 -2.19 11.58
N CYS A 633 -0.32 -1.19 11.57
CA CYS A 633 -1.11 -0.75 12.73
C CYS A 633 -2.10 -1.85 13.20
N PRO A 634 -2.39 -1.99 14.52
CA PRO A 634 -3.18 -3.11 15.07
C PRO A 634 -4.61 -3.26 14.52
N ASP A 635 -5.28 -2.18 14.08
CA ASP A 635 -6.69 -2.23 13.70
C ASP A 635 -6.96 -2.89 12.34
N ALA A 636 -5.94 -3.10 11.51
CA ALA A 636 -6.02 -3.85 10.25
C ALA A 636 -6.02 -5.38 10.47
N ALA A 637 -5.73 -5.86 11.68
CA ALA A 637 -5.41 -7.27 11.96
C ALA A 637 -6.62 -8.18 12.27
N LYS A 638 -7.81 -7.90 11.74
CA LYS A 638 -8.97 -8.80 11.94
C LYS A 638 -9.07 -9.96 10.95
N ASN A 639 -8.33 -9.93 9.84
CA ASN A 639 -8.33 -11.01 8.85
C ASN A 639 -6.98 -11.73 8.88
N GLY A 640 -6.95 -12.90 9.52
CA GLY A 640 -5.74 -13.69 9.71
C GLY A 640 -5.12 -14.20 8.41
N ARG A 641 -3.78 -14.38 8.48
CA ARG A 641 -2.85 -14.88 7.45
C ARG A 641 -2.51 -13.91 6.32
N GLU A 642 -1.73 -12.88 6.64
CA GLU A 642 -0.94 -12.15 5.64
C GLU A 642 0.53 -12.19 6.10
N ARG A 643 1.43 -12.66 5.23
CA ARG A 643 2.87 -12.35 5.33
C ARG A 643 2.99 -10.82 5.39
N GLN A 644 3.89 -10.33 6.24
CA GLN A 644 4.02 -8.89 6.50
C GLN A 644 4.72 -8.21 5.33
N ASP A 645 3.95 -7.76 4.34
CA ASP A 645 4.46 -7.01 3.20
C ASP A 645 4.50 -5.50 3.52
N SER A 646 5.28 -5.11 4.52
CA SER A 646 5.42 -3.70 4.91
C SER A 646 6.68 -3.06 4.35
N GLY A 647 6.56 -2.35 3.21
CA GLY A 647 7.19 -1.03 3.03
C GLY A 647 8.64 -0.98 2.58
N SER A 648 8.97 -0.06 1.68
CA SER A 648 10.32 0.46 1.38
C SER A 648 11.15 0.92 2.61
N ALA A 649 10.51 1.05 3.77
CA ALA A 649 11.17 1.24 5.07
C ALA A 649 12.09 0.07 5.44
N LEU A 650 11.73 -1.15 5.01
CA LEU A 650 12.54 -2.35 5.15
C LEU A 650 13.82 -2.29 4.32
N ASP A 651 13.74 -1.79 3.09
CA ASP A 651 14.86 -1.80 2.13
C ASP A 651 16.03 -0.95 2.65
N ASP A 652 15.77 0.30 3.04
CA ASP A 652 16.80 1.19 3.57
C ASP A 652 17.38 0.69 4.90
N LEU A 653 16.55 0.11 5.78
CA LEU A 653 17.04 -0.48 7.03
C LEU A 653 17.92 -1.71 6.74
N TYR A 654 17.53 -2.54 5.77
CA TYR A 654 18.32 -3.67 5.30
C TYR A 654 19.70 -3.20 4.84
N PHE A 655 19.76 -2.15 4.02
CA PHE A 655 21.04 -1.61 3.55
C PHE A 655 21.85 -0.94 4.67
N ALA A 656 21.24 -0.14 5.54
CA ALA A 656 21.97 0.53 6.63
C ALA A 656 22.63 -0.48 7.59
N LEU A 657 21.91 -1.55 7.97
CA LEU A 657 22.47 -2.63 8.80
C LEU A 657 23.54 -3.44 8.05
N ALA A 658 23.44 -3.55 6.72
CA ALA A 658 24.44 -4.23 5.90
C ALA A 658 25.71 -3.39 5.66
N ILE A 659 25.59 -2.06 5.60
CA ILE A 659 26.69 -1.11 5.39
C ILE A 659 27.48 -0.87 6.68
N SER A 660 26.80 -0.75 7.82
CA SER A 660 27.41 -0.45 9.13
C SER A 660 28.20 -1.60 9.78
N ASP A 661 28.46 -2.69 9.04
CA ASP A 661 29.17 -3.89 9.50
C ASP A 661 28.57 -4.59 10.75
N SER A 662 27.35 -4.18 11.15
CA SER A 662 26.53 -4.82 12.19
C SER A 662 25.94 -6.17 11.73
N ARG A 663 26.13 -6.51 10.45
CA ARG A 663 25.75 -7.76 9.80
C ARG A 663 26.85 -8.21 8.81
N PRO A 664 27.96 -8.78 9.29
CA PRO A 664 29.03 -9.22 8.39
C PRO A 664 28.54 -10.42 7.56
N GLY A 665 28.40 -10.23 6.25
CA GLY A 665 28.35 -11.34 5.28
C GLY A 665 27.03 -11.62 4.52
N ARG A 666 26.05 -10.70 4.49
CA ARG A 666 24.79 -10.92 3.72
C ARG A 666 24.30 -9.70 2.94
N LEU A 667 25.18 -8.89 2.36
CA LEU A 667 24.76 -8.09 1.20
C LEU A 667 24.25 -9.06 0.13
N ALA A 668 23.09 -8.75 -0.48
CA ALA A 668 22.61 -9.54 -1.61
C ALA A 668 23.74 -9.57 -2.66
N PRO A 669 24.03 -10.72 -3.30
CA PRO A 669 25.05 -10.78 -4.33
C PRO A 669 24.72 -9.74 -5.40
N ASP A 670 25.63 -8.79 -5.65
CA ASP A 670 25.40 -7.76 -6.66
C ASP A 670 25.31 -8.46 -8.03
N PRO A 671 24.12 -8.47 -8.68
CA PRO A 671 23.95 -9.17 -9.94
C PRO A 671 24.75 -8.47 -11.04
N VAL A 672 24.98 -7.16 -10.92
CA VAL A 672 25.80 -6.37 -11.84
C VAL A 672 27.26 -6.70 -11.64
N ALA A 673 27.78 -6.78 -10.41
CA ALA A 673 29.13 -7.27 -10.16
C ALA A 673 29.33 -8.68 -10.68
N SER A 674 28.36 -9.57 -10.45
CA SER A 674 28.38 -10.95 -10.94
C SER A 674 28.38 -11.00 -12.47
N ARG A 675 27.63 -10.11 -13.13
CA ARG A 675 27.60 -10.00 -14.60
C ARG A 675 28.84 -9.35 -15.18
N ILE A 676 29.37 -8.31 -14.53
CA ILE A 676 30.65 -7.67 -14.88
C ILE A 676 31.78 -8.68 -14.71
N THR A 677 31.80 -9.47 -13.63
CA THR A 677 32.76 -10.58 -13.51
C THR A 677 32.48 -11.66 -14.56
N LEU A 678 31.24 -12.01 -14.91
CA LEU A 678 30.97 -12.95 -16.02
C LEU A 678 31.34 -12.40 -17.41
N GLU A 679 31.26 -11.08 -17.64
CA GLU A 679 31.59 -10.40 -18.90
C GLU A 679 33.10 -10.06 -18.99
N GLN A 680 33.77 -9.75 -17.88
CA GLN A 680 35.22 -9.48 -17.77
C GLN A 680 36.05 -10.75 -17.53
N ASP A 681 35.50 -11.75 -16.82
CA ASP A 681 35.98 -13.14 -16.77
C ASP A 681 35.33 -14.00 -17.85
N CYS A 682 34.79 -13.39 -18.92
CA CYS A 682 34.73 -14.10 -20.19
C CYS A 682 36.19 -14.38 -20.52
N PRO A 683 36.69 -15.61 -20.30
CA PRO A 683 38.10 -15.85 -20.50
C PRO A 683 38.32 -15.61 -21.99
N ASP A 684 39.51 -15.11 -22.32
CA ASP A 684 40.01 -15.24 -23.68
C ASP A 684 39.56 -16.62 -24.21
N PRO A 685 38.79 -16.71 -25.31
CA PRO A 685 38.29 -17.99 -25.81
C PRO A 685 39.43 -18.98 -26.11
N GLU A 686 40.68 -18.50 -26.14
CA GLU A 686 41.91 -19.27 -26.29
C GLU A 686 42.64 -19.60 -24.96
N ALA A 687 42.18 -19.10 -23.81
CA ALA A 687 42.76 -19.43 -22.50
C ALA A 687 42.51 -20.90 -22.12
N PRO A 688 43.42 -21.58 -21.41
CA PRO A 688 43.20 -22.94 -20.92
C PRO A 688 42.00 -23.01 -19.97
N LEU A 689 41.16 -24.05 -20.09
CA LEU A 689 40.11 -24.33 -19.10
C LEU A 689 40.74 -24.49 -17.70
N PRO A 690 40.21 -23.82 -16.65
CA PRO A 690 40.76 -24.00 -15.31
C PRO A 690 40.55 -25.45 -14.85
N PRO A 691 41.56 -26.09 -14.22
CA PRO A 691 41.38 -27.40 -13.65
C PRO A 691 40.40 -27.36 -12.47
N GLY A 692 39.67 -28.46 -12.25
CA GLY A 692 38.77 -28.60 -11.11
C GLY A 692 37.30 -28.24 -11.37
N SER A 693 36.83 -28.34 -12.62
CA SER A 693 35.39 -28.49 -12.87
C SER A 693 34.92 -29.88 -12.41
N ARG A 694 33.66 -29.98 -12.01
CA ARG A 694 32.97 -31.20 -11.57
C ARG A 694 31.87 -31.52 -12.56
N VAL A 695 31.72 -32.78 -12.93
CA VAL A 695 30.71 -33.19 -13.92
C VAL A 695 29.30 -32.84 -13.44
N ALA A 696 29.02 -33.10 -12.16
CA ALA A 696 27.73 -32.79 -11.55
C ALA A 696 27.45 -31.28 -11.50
N GLY A 697 28.47 -30.46 -11.26
CA GLY A 697 28.35 -29.00 -11.24
C GLY A 697 28.14 -28.40 -12.64
N VAL A 698 28.75 -28.96 -13.68
CA VAL A 698 28.52 -28.54 -15.07
C VAL A 698 27.10 -28.90 -15.51
N TYR A 699 26.61 -30.08 -15.11
CA TYR A 699 25.22 -30.47 -15.34
C TYR A 699 24.25 -29.54 -14.59
N ASP A 700 24.51 -29.19 -13.32
CA ASP A 700 23.71 -28.22 -12.57
C ASP A 700 23.70 -26.83 -13.24
N ALA A 701 24.86 -26.35 -13.69
CA ALA A 701 25.00 -25.10 -14.45
C ALA A 701 24.23 -25.09 -15.77
N SER A 702 23.97 -26.27 -16.34
CA SER A 702 23.21 -26.41 -17.58
C SER A 702 21.71 -26.26 -17.37
N MET A 703 21.17 -26.47 -16.16
CA MET A 703 19.73 -26.45 -15.88
C MET A 703 19.12 -25.04 -15.91
N SER A 704 17.85 -24.91 -16.30
CA SER A 704 17.13 -23.61 -16.27
C SER A 704 16.89 -23.05 -14.86
N THR A 705 17.03 -23.88 -13.83
CA THR A 705 16.94 -23.49 -12.41
C THR A 705 18.14 -22.66 -11.91
N GLY A 706 19.12 -22.39 -12.78
CA GLY A 706 20.17 -21.40 -12.55
C GLY A 706 21.47 -21.92 -11.96
N GLY A 707 21.65 -23.24 -11.84
CA GLY A 707 22.90 -23.87 -11.41
C GLY A 707 23.43 -23.33 -10.08
N LYS A 708 22.60 -23.35 -9.04
CA LYS A 708 22.87 -22.71 -7.73
C LYS A 708 24.10 -23.31 -7.03
N ASP A 709 24.38 -24.59 -7.27
CA ASP A 709 25.43 -25.36 -6.61
C ASP A 709 26.66 -25.60 -7.51
N ALA A 710 26.65 -25.05 -8.73
CA ALA A 710 27.79 -25.02 -9.63
C ALA A 710 28.90 -24.07 -9.12
N HIS A 711 30.15 -24.49 -9.23
CA HIS A 711 31.31 -23.64 -8.97
C HIS A 711 31.66 -22.79 -10.19
N SER A 712 32.59 -21.84 -10.03
CA SER A 712 33.04 -20.97 -11.13
C SER A 712 33.67 -21.77 -12.28
N SER A 713 34.47 -22.81 -11.97
CA SER A 713 35.06 -23.71 -12.97
C SER A 713 34.00 -24.46 -13.79
N ASP A 714 32.91 -24.88 -13.14
CA ASP A 714 31.79 -25.58 -13.78
C ASP A 714 31.05 -24.67 -14.77
N ARG A 715 30.75 -23.44 -14.33
CA ARG A 715 30.08 -22.43 -15.15
C ARG A 715 30.92 -22.02 -16.36
N GLN A 716 32.24 -21.92 -16.20
CA GLN A 716 33.16 -21.60 -17.31
C GLN A 716 33.18 -22.69 -18.38
N LEU A 717 33.22 -23.96 -17.98
CA LEU A 717 33.11 -25.07 -18.93
C LEU A 717 31.73 -25.08 -19.61
N MET A 718 30.66 -24.86 -18.85
CA MET A 718 29.31 -24.81 -19.39
C MET A 718 29.13 -23.67 -20.41
N GLU A 719 29.74 -22.52 -20.19
CA GLU A 719 29.69 -21.40 -21.14
C GLU A 719 30.35 -21.76 -22.48
N ARG A 720 31.48 -22.49 -22.46
CA ARG A 720 32.07 -23.02 -23.70
C ARG A 720 31.15 -24.02 -24.39
N ILE A 721 30.49 -24.88 -23.62
CA ILE A 721 29.51 -25.84 -24.14
C ILE A 721 28.32 -25.11 -24.79
N ARG A 722 27.80 -24.03 -24.19
CA ARG A 722 26.67 -23.26 -24.76
C ARG A 722 26.97 -22.64 -26.12
N ARG A 723 28.22 -22.26 -26.38
CA ARG A 723 28.64 -21.70 -27.68
C ARG A 723 28.56 -22.73 -28.82
N ILE A 724 28.83 -24.00 -28.52
CA ILE A 724 28.76 -25.08 -29.51
C ILE A 724 27.40 -25.79 -29.51
N TYR A 725 26.71 -25.75 -28.36
CA TYR A 725 25.44 -26.39 -28.14
C TYR A 725 24.44 -25.41 -27.49
N PRO A 726 23.86 -24.46 -28.27
CA PRO A 726 23.01 -23.40 -27.72
C PRO A 726 21.77 -23.90 -26.97
N THR A 727 21.28 -25.10 -27.33
CA THR A 727 20.11 -25.74 -26.69
C THR A 727 20.50 -26.67 -25.54
N ALA A 728 21.75 -26.62 -25.04
CA ALA A 728 22.21 -27.47 -23.94
C ALA A 728 21.35 -27.36 -22.68
N THR A 729 20.83 -26.16 -22.37
CA THR A 729 19.93 -25.97 -21.22
C THR A 729 18.63 -26.74 -21.38
N ALA A 730 17.97 -26.60 -22.54
CA ALA A 730 16.75 -27.34 -22.83
C ALA A 730 16.99 -28.86 -22.85
N ALA A 731 18.15 -29.31 -23.34
CA ALA A 731 18.51 -30.72 -23.35
C ALA A 731 18.69 -31.30 -21.94
N ALA A 732 19.31 -30.55 -21.03
CA ALA A 732 19.47 -30.95 -19.63
C ALA A 732 18.13 -31.02 -18.89
N ASP A 733 17.25 -30.04 -19.11
CA ASP A 733 15.89 -30.04 -18.55
C ASP A 733 15.07 -31.24 -19.07
N GLU A 734 15.15 -31.55 -20.38
CA GLU A 734 14.46 -32.72 -20.96
C GLU A 734 15.04 -34.06 -20.50
N ASN A 735 16.36 -34.13 -20.28
CA ASN A 735 16.98 -35.30 -19.66
C ASN A 735 16.46 -35.50 -18.23
N ARG A 736 16.39 -34.43 -17.43
CA ARG A 736 15.80 -34.50 -16.08
C ARG A 736 14.31 -34.86 -16.14
N GLY A 737 13.58 -34.33 -17.12
CA GLY A 737 12.20 -34.71 -17.43
C GLY A 737 12.05 -36.21 -17.68
N PHE A 738 12.93 -36.82 -18.48
CA PHE A 738 12.95 -38.27 -18.70
C PHE A 738 13.17 -39.05 -17.39
N VAL A 739 14.10 -38.63 -16.52
CA VAL A 739 14.32 -39.30 -15.22
C VAL A 739 13.03 -39.30 -14.39
N ARG A 740 12.32 -38.16 -14.35
CA ARG A 740 11.04 -38.05 -13.63
C ARG A 740 9.96 -38.97 -14.22
N ARG A 741 9.77 -38.93 -15.55
CA ARG A 741 8.75 -39.71 -16.25
C ARG A 741 9.01 -41.22 -16.14
N SER A 742 10.26 -41.65 -16.34
CA SER A 742 10.65 -43.07 -16.24
C SER A 742 10.53 -43.59 -14.81
N THR A 743 10.97 -42.83 -13.80
CA THR A 743 10.79 -43.18 -12.38
C THR A 743 9.31 -43.34 -12.03
N ARG A 744 8.48 -42.35 -12.39
CA ARG A 744 7.02 -42.38 -12.14
C ARG A 744 6.39 -43.60 -12.79
N TRP A 745 6.74 -43.89 -14.05
CA TRP A 745 6.22 -45.05 -14.76
C TRP A 745 6.64 -46.38 -14.14
N LEU A 746 7.91 -46.52 -13.72
CA LEU A 746 8.40 -47.74 -13.06
C LEU A 746 7.73 -47.97 -11.71
N ALA A 747 7.55 -46.92 -10.91
CA ALA A 747 6.84 -46.99 -9.64
C ALA A 747 5.35 -47.30 -9.83
N GLN A 748 4.68 -46.58 -10.72
CA GLN A 748 3.22 -46.65 -10.88
C GLN A 748 2.76 -47.86 -11.70
N GLU A 749 3.34 -48.08 -12.88
CA GLU A 749 2.85 -49.07 -13.84
C GLU A 749 3.54 -50.43 -13.67
N ARG A 750 4.80 -50.46 -13.18
CA ARG A 750 5.53 -51.70 -12.91
C ARG A 750 5.59 -52.06 -11.43
N GLY A 751 5.12 -51.19 -10.54
CA GLY A 751 5.04 -51.46 -9.11
C GLY A 751 6.40 -51.58 -8.43
N ILE A 752 7.48 -51.07 -9.04
CA ILE A 752 8.82 -51.12 -8.46
C ILE A 752 8.89 -50.18 -7.26
N ARG A 753 9.41 -50.69 -6.13
CA ARG A 753 9.55 -49.94 -4.88
C ARG A 753 11.01 -49.65 -4.51
N GLN A 754 11.97 -50.10 -5.32
CA GLN A 754 13.40 -50.03 -5.01
C GLN A 754 14.17 -49.41 -6.16
N PHE A 755 14.92 -48.35 -5.86
CA PHE A 755 15.63 -47.55 -6.85
C PHE A 755 17.12 -47.47 -6.50
N LEU A 756 17.97 -47.69 -7.48
CA LEU A 756 19.41 -47.53 -7.41
C LEU A 756 19.84 -46.53 -8.47
N ASP A 757 20.21 -45.33 -8.05
CA ASP A 757 20.60 -44.22 -8.93
C ASP A 757 22.12 -43.98 -8.82
N ILE A 758 22.85 -44.34 -9.87
CA ILE A 758 24.32 -44.31 -9.90
C ILE A 758 24.78 -43.16 -10.80
N GLY A 759 25.61 -42.27 -10.26
CA GLY A 759 25.87 -40.95 -10.83
C GLY A 759 24.72 -40.01 -10.55
N CYS A 760 24.24 -39.98 -9.30
CA CYS A 760 23.02 -39.27 -8.93
C CYS A 760 23.09 -37.75 -9.12
N GLY A 761 24.31 -37.19 -9.09
CA GLY A 761 24.52 -35.75 -9.22
C GLY A 761 23.99 -34.93 -8.04
N LEU A 762 23.98 -33.61 -8.23
CA LEU A 762 23.49 -32.66 -7.22
C LEU A 762 21.95 -32.73 -7.07
N TYR A 763 21.45 -32.24 -5.93
CA TYR A 763 20.04 -32.40 -5.59
C TYR A 763 19.14 -31.55 -6.50
N CYS A 764 18.15 -32.18 -7.15
CA CYS A 764 17.20 -31.48 -8.02
C CYS A 764 15.78 -32.01 -7.81
N ALA A 765 14.94 -31.23 -7.12
CA ALA A 765 13.55 -31.61 -6.80
C ALA A 765 12.59 -31.49 -8.00
N PRO A 766 11.55 -32.35 -8.10
CA PRO A 766 11.45 -33.62 -7.40
C PRO A 766 12.51 -34.61 -7.89
N ASN A 767 13.16 -35.27 -6.94
CA ASN A 767 14.19 -36.28 -7.12
C ASN A 767 13.60 -37.70 -7.08
N VAL A 768 14.38 -38.72 -7.45
CA VAL A 768 13.91 -40.11 -7.64
C VAL A 768 13.14 -40.65 -6.42
N HIS A 769 13.65 -40.46 -5.21
CA HIS A 769 12.98 -40.93 -3.99
C HIS A 769 11.66 -40.20 -3.72
N GLU A 770 11.57 -38.89 -3.96
CA GLU A 770 10.33 -38.11 -3.74
C GLU A 770 9.22 -38.59 -4.69
N ILE A 771 9.57 -38.90 -5.94
CA ILE A 771 8.61 -39.43 -6.94
C ILE A 771 8.17 -40.84 -6.57
N ALA A 772 9.12 -41.69 -6.16
CA ALA A 772 8.82 -43.05 -5.75
C ALA A 772 7.96 -43.09 -4.49
N GLU A 773 8.24 -42.23 -3.50
CA GLU A 773 7.49 -42.09 -2.25
C GLU A 773 6.06 -41.61 -2.48
N GLU A 774 5.86 -40.64 -3.37
CA GLU A 774 4.52 -40.11 -3.73
C GLU A 774 3.57 -41.24 -4.14
N ILE A 775 4.10 -42.29 -4.79
CA ILE A 775 3.34 -43.44 -5.26
C ILE A 775 3.33 -44.57 -4.21
N HIS A 776 4.50 -44.85 -3.62
CA HIS A 776 4.73 -45.93 -2.67
C HIS A 776 5.48 -45.38 -1.45
N PRO A 777 4.78 -45.07 -0.34
CA PRO A 777 5.42 -44.47 0.85
C PRO A 777 6.54 -45.30 1.48
N ASP A 778 6.57 -46.61 1.20
CA ASP A 778 7.59 -47.57 1.64
C ASP A 778 8.75 -47.74 0.65
N ALA A 779 8.83 -46.91 -0.38
CA ALA A 779 9.89 -46.96 -1.39
C ALA A 779 11.29 -46.77 -0.77
N ARG A 780 12.26 -47.45 -1.37
CA ARG A 780 13.67 -47.40 -0.96
C ARG A 780 14.53 -46.91 -2.12
N THR A 781 15.38 -45.94 -1.84
CA THR A 781 16.26 -45.37 -2.86
C THR A 781 17.70 -45.33 -2.34
N VAL A 782 18.61 -45.86 -3.15
CA VAL A 782 20.05 -45.74 -2.92
C VAL A 782 20.62 -44.83 -4.00
N TYR A 783 21.23 -43.74 -3.57
CA TYR A 783 22.00 -42.83 -4.42
C TYR A 783 23.48 -43.19 -4.31
N VAL A 784 24.19 -43.24 -5.43
CA VAL A 784 25.62 -43.55 -5.50
C VAL A 784 26.31 -42.50 -6.34
N ASP A 785 27.40 -41.94 -5.81
CA ASP A 785 28.26 -41.00 -6.54
C ASP A 785 29.72 -41.15 -6.03
N ASN A 786 30.71 -40.89 -6.88
CA ASN A 786 32.12 -40.98 -6.50
C ASN A 786 32.70 -39.61 -6.09
N GLU A 787 31.98 -38.50 -6.32
CA GLU A 787 32.39 -37.18 -5.87
C GLU A 787 31.95 -36.93 -4.41
N PRO A 788 32.89 -36.73 -3.46
CA PRO A 788 32.55 -36.53 -2.04
C PRO A 788 31.63 -35.33 -1.79
N GLU A 789 31.80 -34.25 -2.54
CA GLU A 789 30.97 -33.04 -2.42
C GLU A 789 29.52 -33.29 -2.85
N VAL A 790 29.31 -34.03 -3.95
CA VAL A 790 27.98 -34.42 -4.43
C VAL A 790 27.29 -35.29 -3.41
N ARG A 791 28.01 -36.26 -2.83
CA ARG A 791 27.47 -37.11 -1.77
C ARG A 791 27.06 -36.34 -0.53
N ASN A 792 27.93 -35.44 -0.04
CA ASN A 792 27.61 -34.61 1.12
C ASN A 792 26.37 -33.74 0.86
N HIS A 793 26.28 -33.17 -0.34
CA HIS A 793 25.12 -32.39 -0.77
C HIS A 793 23.84 -33.26 -0.79
N MET A 794 23.87 -34.43 -1.43
CA MET A 794 22.73 -35.36 -1.45
C MET A 794 22.34 -35.88 -0.06
N GLN A 795 23.29 -36.10 0.86
CA GLN A 795 23.01 -36.52 2.24
C GLN A 795 22.23 -35.48 3.04
N VAL A 796 22.45 -34.19 2.77
CA VAL A 796 21.75 -33.09 3.44
C VAL A 796 20.30 -32.98 2.95
N PHE A 797 20.10 -33.08 1.63
CA PHE A 797 18.80 -32.78 1.02
C PHE A 797 17.90 -34.00 0.82
N ALA A 798 18.44 -35.19 0.56
CA ALA A 798 17.64 -36.41 0.34
C ALA A 798 17.33 -37.13 1.66
N GLN A 799 16.42 -36.53 2.43
CA GLN A 799 16.01 -37.08 3.72
C GLN A 799 15.15 -38.34 3.55
N SER A 800 15.35 -39.32 4.44
CA SER A 800 14.52 -40.52 4.45
C SER A 800 13.08 -40.17 4.87
N PRO A 801 12.07 -40.67 4.14
CA PRO A 801 10.68 -40.50 4.56
C PRO A 801 10.31 -41.43 5.71
N PRO A 802 9.16 -41.19 6.40
CA PRO A 802 8.79 -41.94 7.59
C PRO A 802 8.63 -43.46 7.39
N GLN A 803 8.23 -43.90 6.19
CA GLN A 803 7.94 -45.30 5.87
C GLN A 803 8.94 -45.92 4.88
N GLY A 804 9.68 -45.09 4.14
CA GLY A 804 10.67 -45.50 3.16
C GLY A 804 12.10 -45.38 3.70
N ARG A 805 13.08 -45.52 2.82
CA ARG A 805 14.49 -45.41 3.19
C ARG A 805 15.33 -44.83 2.06
N VAL A 806 16.08 -43.78 2.37
CA VAL A 806 17.01 -43.13 1.44
C VAL A 806 18.42 -43.22 2.00
N VAL A 807 19.36 -43.73 1.19
CA VAL A 807 20.77 -43.85 1.57
C VAL A 807 21.64 -43.32 0.43
N VAL A 808 22.67 -42.56 0.79
CA VAL A 808 23.69 -42.07 -0.14
C VAL A 808 25.00 -42.80 0.14
N LEU A 809 25.51 -43.53 -0.85
CA LEU A 809 26.71 -44.35 -0.76
C LEU A 809 27.86 -43.76 -1.58
N ASP A 810 29.08 -44.02 -1.11
CA ASP A 810 30.30 -43.82 -1.87
C ASP A 810 30.51 -44.99 -2.82
N GLY A 811 30.65 -44.70 -4.11
CA GLY A 811 30.86 -45.75 -5.10
C GLY A 811 31.20 -45.23 -6.47
N ASP A 812 32.14 -45.91 -7.11
CA ASP A 812 32.54 -45.64 -8.49
C ASP A 812 31.83 -46.61 -9.45
N LEU A 813 31.15 -46.09 -10.47
CA LEU A 813 30.47 -46.91 -11.47
C LEU A 813 31.42 -47.89 -12.18
N ARG A 814 32.72 -47.58 -12.24
CA ARG A 814 33.76 -48.45 -12.81
C ARG A 814 34.05 -49.69 -11.96
N GLU A 815 33.56 -49.70 -10.71
CA GLU A 815 33.74 -50.77 -9.73
C GLU A 815 32.38 -51.35 -9.28
N PRO A 816 31.57 -51.92 -10.21
CA PRO A 816 30.17 -52.28 -9.95
C PRO A 816 30.00 -53.35 -8.86
N ASN A 817 31.01 -54.20 -8.64
CA ASN A 817 30.99 -55.19 -7.57
C ASN A 817 31.06 -54.55 -6.18
N GLU A 818 31.81 -53.46 -6.01
CA GLU A 818 31.90 -52.75 -4.73
C GLU A 818 30.58 -52.10 -4.39
N ILE A 819 29.96 -51.41 -5.35
CA ILE A 819 28.61 -50.82 -5.20
C ILE A 819 27.63 -51.91 -4.75
N ARG A 820 27.61 -53.07 -5.44
CA ARG A 820 26.69 -54.17 -5.14
C ARG A 820 26.81 -54.70 -3.72
N THR A 821 28.02 -54.80 -3.16
CA THR A 821 28.20 -55.29 -1.79
C THR A 821 27.55 -54.38 -0.74
N GLN A 822 27.49 -53.08 -1.01
CA GLN A 822 26.91 -52.08 -0.11
C GLN A 822 25.36 -52.01 -0.19
N LEU A 823 24.74 -52.54 -1.24
CA LEU A 823 23.29 -52.41 -1.46
C LEU A 823 22.45 -53.21 -0.45
N THR A 824 22.97 -54.37 0.00
CA THR A 824 22.21 -55.34 0.80
C THR A 824 21.73 -54.80 2.16
N ASP A 825 22.37 -53.76 2.67
CA ASP A 825 21.97 -53.10 3.91
C ASP A 825 20.70 -52.24 3.76
N THR A 826 20.29 -51.91 2.52
CA THR A 826 19.19 -51.00 2.21
C THR A 826 18.16 -51.61 1.28
N LEU A 827 18.60 -52.21 0.16
CA LEU A 827 17.75 -52.83 -0.84
C LEU A 827 17.63 -54.34 -0.58
N ASP A 828 16.42 -54.86 -0.75
CA ASP A 828 16.11 -56.28 -0.83
C ASP A 828 16.35 -56.75 -2.26
N LEU A 829 17.51 -57.35 -2.52
CA LEU A 829 17.90 -57.79 -3.87
C LEU A 829 17.16 -59.06 -4.33
N ASP A 830 16.28 -59.64 -3.52
CA ASP A 830 15.34 -60.70 -3.95
C ASP A 830 14.05 -60.11 -4.54
N GLN A 831 13.85 -58.80 -4.45
CA GLN A 831 12.72 -58.06 -5.04
C GLN A 831 13.17 -57.15 -6.20
N PRO A 832 12.29 -56.83 -7.16
CA PRO A 832 12.64 -55.98 -8.30
C PRO A 832 13.26 -54.63 -7.91
N VAL A 833 14.36 -54.27 -8.60
CA VAL A 833 15.08 -52.99 -8.44
C VAL A 833 15.14 -52.25 -9.78
N ALA A 834 14.88 -50.95 -9.78
CA ALA A 834 15.15 -50.07 -10.91
C ALA A 834 16.56 -49.49 -10.78
N VAL A 835 17.45 -49.83 -11.71
CA VAL A 835 18.81 -49.29 -11.82
C VAL A 835 18.81 -48.13 -12.82
N LEU A 836 19.18 -46.95 -12.36
CA LEU A 836 19.18 -45.70 -13.11
C LEU A 836 20.63 -45.33 -13.44
N LEU A 837 20.95 -45.25 -14.73
CA LEU A 837 22.25 -44.83 -15.27
C LEU A 837 22.03 -43.64 -16.21
N ASN A 838 21.52 -42.55 -15.66
CA ASN A 838 21.13 -41.37 -16.44
C ASN A 838 22.25 -40.34 -16.42
N ALA A 839 22.69 -39.92 -17.59
CA ALA A 839 23.78 -38.96 -17.80
C ALA A 839 25.12 -39.31 -17.12
N VAL A 840 25.43 -40.60 -16.95
CA VAL A 840 26.67 -41.05 -16.29
C VAL A 840 27.59 -41.86 -17.21
N LEU A 841 27.03 -42.69 -18.10
CA LEU A 841 27.83 -43.65 -18.88
C LEU A 841 28.76 -43.00 -19.91
N HIS A 842 28.46 -41.79 -20.36
CA HIS A 842 29.38 -41.06 -21.25
C HIS A 842 30.68 -40.64 -20.53
N PHE A 843 30.76 -40.69 -19.20
CA PHE A 843 31.96 -40.37 -18.44
C PHE A 843 32.86 -41.58 -18.13
N VAL A 844 32.61 -42.74 -18.76
CA VAL A 844 33.51 -43.91 -18.68
C VAL A 844 34.20 -44.21 -20.02
N GLU A 845 35.32 -44.92 -19.97
CA GLU A 845 36.13 -45.26 -21.16
C GLU A 845 35.36 -46.06 -22.22
N ASP A 846 35.68 -45.81 -23.49
CA ASP A 846 35.09 -46.48 -24.64
C ASP A 846 35.25 -48.01 -24.54
N ARG A 847 34.15 -48.74 -24.72
CA ARG A 847 33.97 -50.22 -24.61
C ARG A 847 33.71 -50.79 -23.20
N ALA A 848 33.74 -49.98 -22.14
CA ALA A 848 33.33 -50.41 -20.79
C ALA A 848 31.80 -50.45 -20.52
N PRO A 849 30.94 -49.56 -21.09
CA PRO A 849 29.54 -49.42 -20.65
C PRO A 849 28.71 -50.70 -20.62
N LEU A 850 28.81 -51.53 -21.67
CA LEU A 850 28.06 -52.79 -21.76
C LEU A 850 28.44 -53.77 -20.63
N HIS A 851 29.73 -53.86 -20.30
CA HIS A 851 30.20 -54.71 -19.21
C HIS A 851 29.72 -54.20 -17.83
N LEU A 852 29.72 -52.88 -17.63
CA LEU A 852 29.25 -52.26 -16.38
C LEU A 852 27.75 -52.50 -16.17
N VAL A 853 26.94 -52.25 -17.20
CA VAL A 853 25.49 -52.52 -17.19
C VAL A 853 25.22 -53.99 -16.87
N ARG A 854 25.85 -54.93 -17.59
CA ARG A 854 25.68 -56.37 -17.33
C ARG A 854 26.11 -56.78 -15.92
N SER A 855 27.17 -56.19 -15.39
CA SER A 855 27.68 -56.52 -14.05
C SER A 855 26.75 -56.02 -12.94
N LEU A 856 26.15 -54.84 -13.12
CA LEU A 856 25.15 -54.28 -12.19
C LEU A 856 23.84 -55.08 -12.21
N LEU A 857 23.38 -55.48 -13.39
CA LEU A 857 22.13 -56.24 -13.54
C LEU A 857 22.29 -57.74 -13.25
N SER A 858 23.52 -58.26 -13.19
CA SER A 858 23.80 -59.67 -12.97
C SER A 858 23.21 -60.16 -11.64
N GLY A 859 22.22 -61.05 -11.70
CA GLY A 859 21.56 -61.61 -10.52
C GLY A 859 20.43 -60.76 -9.95
N MET A 860 20.04 -59.67 -10.63
CA MET A 860 18.80 -58.95 -10.30
C MET A 860 17.58 -59.81 -10.66
N PRO A 861 16.50 -59.80 -9.86
CA PRO A 861 15.32 -60.62 -10.09
C PRO A 861 14.54 -60.14 -11.32
N THR A 862 13.83 -61.07 -11.97
CA THR A 862 12.86 -60.78 -13.05
C THR A 862 11.92 -59.65 -12.65
N GLY A 863 11.70 -58.70 -13.54
CA GLY A 863 10.90 -57.50 -13.28
C GLY A 863 11.69 -56.29 -12.78
N SER A 864 12.98 -56.46 -12.48
CA SER A 864 13.91 -55.33 -12.31
C SER A 864 14.02 -54.53 -13.61
N ALA A 865 14.46 -53.28 -13.52
CA ALA A 865 14.50 -52.37 -14.66
C ALA A 865 15.84 -51.64 -14.78
N LEU A 866 16.17 -51.23 -16.00
CA LEU A 866 17.30 -50.37 -16.32
C LEU A 866 16.77 -49.10 -17.00
N THR A 867 17.17 -47.91 -16.55
CA THR A 867 17.03 -46.68 -17.33
C THR A 867 18.40 -46.15 -17.72
N VAL A 868 18.56 -45.72 -18.97
CA VAL A 868 19.81 -45.12 -19.45
C VAL A 868 19.52 -43.86 -20.22
N THR A 869 20.34 -42.82 -20.03
CA THR A 869 20.47 -41.71 -20.98
C THR A 869 21.92 -41.51 -21.38
N TYR A 870 22.16 -41.15 -22.64
CA TYR A 870 23.50 -41.07 -23.23
C TYR A 870 23.58 -39.97 -24.29
N ALA A 871 24.68 -39.20 -24.30
CA ALA A 871 24.99 -38.29 -25.41
C ALA A 871 25.22 -39.09 -26.70
N THR A 872 24.48 -38.77 -27.77
CA THR A 872 24.47 -39.60 -28.99
C THR A 872 24.76 -38.83 -30.26
N THR A 873 25.45 -39.46 -31.20
CA THR A 873 25.67 -38.95 -32.56
C THR A 873 24.51 -39.26 -33.52
N ALA A 874 23.45 -39.93 -33.06
CA ALA A 874 22.35 -40.39 -33.90
C ALA A 874 21.44 -39.26 -34.42
N PHE A 875 21.39 -38.13 -33.71
CA PHE A 875 20.52 -36.99 -34.07
C PHE A 875 21.31 -35.83 -34.68
N ASP A 876 22.54 -35.62 -34.20
CA ASP A 876 23.53 -34.72 -34.79
C ASP A 876 24.92 -35.37 -34.70
N ALA A 877 25.62 -35.40 -35.84
CA ALA A 877 26.95 -36.00 -35.93
C ALA A 877 28.07 -35.07 -35.43
N ASP A 878 27.84 -33.75 -35.33
CA ASP A 878 28.90 -32.76 -35.03
C ASP A 878 28.90 -32.27 -33.57
N THR A 879 27.75 -31.84 -33.04
CA THR A 879 27.68 -31.19 -31.72
C THR A 879 28.14 -32.10 -30.58
N PRO A 880 27.66 -33.36 -30.46
CA PRO A 880 27.99 -34.20 -29.31
C PRO A 880 29.49 -34.54 -29.20
N PRO A 881 30.21 -34.91 -30.29
CA PRO A 881 31.65 -35.11 -30.24
C PRO A 881 32.45 -33.86 -29.86
N ARG A 882 31.98 -32.66 -30.25
CA ARG A 882 32.60 -31.38 -29.88
C ARG A 882 32.41 -31.06 -28.40
N VAL A 883 31.23 -31.33 -27.85
CA VAL A 883 30.98 -31.23 -26.40
C VAL A 883 31.87 -32.21 -25.63
N ALA A 884 31.97 -33.45 -26.09
CA ALA A 884 32.85 -34.45 -25.47
C ALA A 884 34.34 -34.04 -25.52
N ALA A 885 34.77 -33.32 -26.55
CA ALA A 885 36.12 -32.77 -26.62
C ALA A 885 36.38 -31.71 -25.54
N LEU A 886 35.42 -30.82 -25.25
CA LEU A 886 35.56 -29.82 -24.19
C LEU A 886 35.65 -30.45 -22.80
N TYR A 887 34.85 -31.49 -22.52
CA TYR A 887 34.98 -32.24 -21.28
C TYR A 887 36.35 -32.89 -21.14
N ARG A 888 36.90 -33.46 -22.22
CA ARG A 888 38.27 -34.03 -22.24
C ARG A 888 39.35 -32.98 -22.05
N GLU A 889 39.18 -31.80 -22.63
CA GLU A 889 40.07 -30.65 -22.41
C GLU A 889 40.05 -30.20 -20.94
N ALA A 890 38.88 -30.26 -20.29
CA ALA A 890 38.70 -29.95 -18.87
C ALA A 890 39.23 -31.04 -17.91
N GLY A 891 39.71 -32.18 -18.44
CA GLY A 891 40.24 -33.30 -17.64
C GLY A 891 39.23 -34.41 -17.33
N HIS A 892 38.02 -34.37 -17.89
CA HIS A 892 37.00 -35.41 -17.71
C HIS A 892 37.04 -36.44 -18.83
N GLN A 893 36.77 -37.71 -18.53
CA GLN A 893 36.46 -38.68 -19.58
C GLN A 893 35.10 -38.32 -20.18
N CYS A 894 34.94 -38.31 -21.49
CA CYS A 894 33.64 -38.08 -22.13
C CYS A 894 33.59 -38.73 -23.51
N SER A 895 32.56 -39.55 -23.74
CA SER A 895 32.31 -40.30 -24.97
C SER A 895 30.90 -40.05 -25.50
N THR A 896 30.67 -40.38 -26.76
CA THR A 896 29.35 -40.35 -27.39
C THR A 896 29.04 -41.70 -27.98
N VAL A 897 27.76 -42.03 -28.12
CA VAL A 897 27.32 -43.34 -28.59
C VAL A 897 26.52 -43.25 -29.89
N THR A 898 26.67 -44.23 -30.78
CA THR A 898 25.77 -44.41 -31.93
C THR A 898 24.43 -45.03 -31.49
N ARG A 899 23.44 -45.08 -32.39
CA ARG A 899 22.16 -45.73 -32.09
C ARG A 899 22.33 -47.22 -31.84
N GLU A 900 23.18 -47.87 -32.63
CA GLU A 900 23.46 -49.30 -32.57
C GLU A 900 24.16 -49.65 -31.25
N GLU A 901 25.23 -48.94 -30.90
CA GLU A 901 25.96 -49.15 -29.64
C GLU A 901 25.08 -48.88 -28.40
N PHE A 902 24.15 -47.92 -28.48
CA PHE A 902 23.20 -47.67 -27.38
C PHE A 902 22.22 -48.83 -27.21
N LEU A 903 21.75 -49.43 -28.30
CA LEU A 903 20.83 -50.56 -28.28
C LEU A 903 21.50 -51.82 -27.70
N GLU A 904 22.81 -52.02 -27.91
CA GLU A 904 23.55 -53.15 -27.34
C GLU A 904 23.48 -53.19 -25.80
N LEU A 905 23.32 -52.03 -25.13
CA LEU A 905 23.12 -51.95 -23.67
C LEU A 905 21.87 -52.70 -23.19
N PHE A 906 20.93 -52.97 -24.10
CA PHE A 906 19.63 -53.59 -23.82
C PHE A 906 19.46 -54.99 -24.45
N ASP A 907 20.50 -55.58 -25.06
CA ASP A 907 20.40 -56.86 -25.79
C ASP A 907 19.73 -58.00 -24.99
N ASP A 908 20.01 -58.06 -23.68
CA ASP A 908 19.51 -59.09 -22.76
C ASP A 908 18.24 -58.63 -21.99
N LEU A 909 17.66 -57.49 -22.35
CA LEU A 909 16.52 -56.85 -21.68
C LEU A 909 15.32 -56.71 -22.62
N GLU A 910 14.12 -56.65 -22.04
CA GLU A 910 12.94 -56.24 -22.78
C GLU A 910 12.87 -54.71 -22.85
N LEU A 911 13.25 -54.16 -24.00
CA LEU A 911 13.18 -52.72 -24.24
C LEU A 911 11.71 -52.26 -24.31
N VAL A 912 11.36 -51.29 -23.47
CA VAL A 912 10.00 -50.77 -23.31
C VAL A 912 9.69 -49.74 -24.40
N ASP A 913 8.51 -49.86 -25.03
CA ASP A 913 8.01 -48.87 -25.99
C ASP A 913 8.00 -47.44 -25.41
N PRO A 914 8.49 -46.43 -26.15
CA PRO A 914 8.79 -46.42 -27.60
C PRO A 914 10.20 -46.89 -28.01
N GLY A 915 10.94 -47.56 -27.13
CA GLY A 915 12.30 -48.03 -27.40
C GLY A 915 13.36 -46.94 -27.21
N ALA A 916 14.43 -47.02 -28.00
CA ALA A 916 15.53 -46.04 -27.99
C ALA A 916 15.15 -44.79 -28.80
N VAL A 917 14.89 -43.69 -28.10
CA VAL A 917 14.44 -42.40 -28.65
C VAL A 917 15.11 -41.23 -27.93
N ALA A 918 15.02 -40.01 -28.48
CA ALA A 918 15.47 -38.81 -27.76
C ALA A 918 14.69 -38.64 -26.44
N VAL A 919 15.33 -38.10 -25.39
CA VAL A 919 14.73 -37.99 -24.04
C VAL A 919 13.33 -37.36 -24.03
N HIS A 920 13.11 -36.28 -24.79
CA HIS A 920 11.83 -35.58 -24.89
C HIS A 920 10.74 -36.36 -25.68
N ARG A 921 11.10 -37.45 -26.38
CA ARG A 921 10.16 -38.31 -27.13
C ARG A 921 9.68 -39.51 -26.32
N TRP A 922 10.32 -39.83 -25.19
CA TRP A 922 9.95 -40.96 -24.37
C TRP A 922 8.76 -40.60 -23.45
N ARG A 923 7.59 -41.13 -23.82
CA ARG A 923 6.29 -40.97 -23.11
C ARG A 923 6.06 -39.53 -22.64
N PRO A 924 6.00 -38.55 -23.56
CA PRO A 924 5.89 -37.14 -23.21
C PRO A 924 4.60 -36.83 -22.44
N ASP A 925 4.66 -35.85 -21.56
CA ASP A 925 3.55 -35.33 -20.77
C ASP A 925 3.47 -33.80 -20.89
N ASN A 926 2.56 -33.17 -20.14
CA ASN A 926 2.37 -31.71 -20.18
C ASN A 926 3.61 -30.89 -19.74
N SER A 927 4.62 -31.52 -19.15
CA SER A 927 5.89 -30.87 -18.79
C SER A 927 6.95 -30.95 -19.88
N THR A 928 6.68 -31.68 -20.97
CA THR A 928 7.61 -31.85 -22.09
C THR A 928 7.55 -30.65 -23.03
N SER A 929 8.70 -30.10 -23.38
CA SER A 929 8.79 -28.95 -24.27
C SER A 929 8.25 -29.25 -25.67
N THR A 930 7.37 -28.39 -26.17
CA THR A 930 6.87 -28.47 -27.55
C THR A 930 7.74 -27.66 -28.49
N GLY A 931 8.15 -28.23 -29.63
CA GLY A 931 8.89 -27.51 -30.68
C GLY A 931 10.41 -27.71 -30.69
N LEU A 932 10.95 -28.63 -29.88
CA LEU A 932 12.34 -29.07 -29.98
C LEU A 932 12.47 -30.22 -30.99
N ASP A 933 13.52 -30.15 -31.81
CA ASP A 933 13.95 -31.23 -32.70
C ASP A 933 14.98 -32.14 -32.02
N ASP A 934 15.07 -33.39 -32.47
CA ASP A 934 15.96 -34.39 -31.84
C ASP A 934 17.44 -33.97 -31.88
N ASN A 935 17.86 -33.26 -32.94
CA ASN A 935 19.22 -32.71 -33.10
C ASN A 935 19.52 -31.52 -32.18
N GLN A 936 18.50 -30.93 -31.55
CA GLN A 936 18.65 -29.89 -30.53
C GLN A 936 18.74 -30.49 -29.13
N VAL A 937 18.40 -31.77 -28.95
CA VAL A 937 18.39 -32.46 -27.65
C VAL A 937 19.55 -33.45 -27.48
N ASN A 938 19.99 -34.11 -28.56
CA ASN A 938 21.24 -34.92 -28.62
C ASN A 938 21.48 -35.95 -27.50
N ILE A 939 20.44 -36.31 -26.73
CA ILE A 939 20.48 -37.28 -25.65
C ILE A 939 19.45 -38.36 -25.97
N VAL A 940 19.94 -39.59 -26.17
CA VAL A 940 19.10 -40.77 -26.37
C VAL A 940 18.80 -41.39 -25.00
N CYS A 941 17.62 -42.00 -24.88
CA CYS A 941 17.20 -42.69 -23.68
C CYS A 941 16.58 -44.04 -24.00
N GLY A 942 16.50 -44.90 -22.98
CA GLY A 942 15.86 -46.21 -23.05
C GLY A 942 15.51 -46.74 -21.67
N VAL A 943 14.46 -47.56 -21.61
CA VAL A 943 14.05 -48.31 -20.42
C VAL A 943 13.95 -49.78 -20.78
N GLY A 944 14.67 -50.65 -20.06
CA GLY A 944 14.68 -52.10 -20.26
C GLY A 944 14.21 -52.85 -19.02
N LEU A 945 13.51 -53.97 -19.20
CA LEU A 945 13.10 -54.86 -18.11
C LEU A 945 13.93 -56.16 -18.13
N VAL A 946 14.37 -56.59 -16.95
CA VAL A 946 15.05 -57.87 -16.74
C VAL A 946 14.03 -59.01 -16.81
N ARG A 947 14.31 -60.02 -17.64
CA ARG A 947 13.47 -61.20 -17.85
C ARG A 947 13.79 -62.34 -16.91
#